data_AF-A0A1N6DN16-F1
#
_entry.id   AF-A0A1N6DN16-F1
#
_cell.length_a   1.000
_cell.length_b   1.000
_cell.length_c   1.000
_cell.angle_alpha   90.00
_cell.angle_beta   90.00
_cell.angle_gamma   90.00
#
_symmetry.space_group_name_H-M   'P 1'
#
loop_
_entity.id
_entity.type
_entity.pdbx_description
1 polymer ?
#
loop_
_entity_poly.entity_id
_entity_poly.type
_entity_poly.pdbx_seq_one_letter_code
_entity_poly.pdbx_strand_id
1 'polypeptide(L)'
;MHRSLTRTALAIALFATCSTATWAADRPSRASATPAERLKPLKGFQVDLLYSVPKDEQGSWVNMTTDPKGRLIVSDQYGKLYRVSLPAIDGKAEDLKVEPIAVEIGEAQGLLWAFDSLYVVVNTGGKFKSGLYRVTDTNNDDQLDKVELLRQIDGGGEHGPHAVLLSPGGKSLTIVCGNATKPIAVDESRVPRIWGEDHLLPRMPDGNGFMRDTLAPGGCIYQTDPDGKKWELIANGFRNEFDAAYNHEGELFAYDADMEWDMNTPWYRPTRVNHVVSGAEFGWRNGAGKWPAYYPDSLGAVVNIGPGSPTGVVFGYGAKFPSKYQQAYFICDWSYGKLYAVHLKPDGASFTGELEEFISGTPLALTDLVINPKDGAMYFAVGGRKTQSGLYRVTYTGDEPTNPAITGTIDAGSEARTLRRQLEAFHGHRDPKAVDTAWPHLGSPDRFIRWAARVAIEHQDPDTWRDRALAEQDPQASLSALLALTRVSANDPFHRKPTDAKPDPALQGRILESLNRLTWTKLSDAQKLDLLRVYEVVLNRLGRPDAATVSRLTAFFDTIYPGSGPAINAELASIVVFLEAPYAAAKTVALLQQSPTQEEQLEYARSLRVLKTGWTPELRKAYFEWLGQANGYRGGNSFRGFLKIIRNDAIATLNDAEKSALGSLLAEPPPPKAIVAAGPPRPFVKAWTLDELVPIVDKGLKGRNFDRGRLLFGAAQCASCHRYNNEGGSFGPDLTGASGRFSARDLLESIVQPSKTVSDQYEAVTIATVNGDIITGRIVNLNGDHLTINVNMLDPNGLVNVDRTKIEEMKPSPVSMMPEGLFNTLNQDEVLDLTSYLLSRGDRNSEMFRQAGRADQGGSVKAESRAAK
;
A
#
# COMPACT_ATOMS: atom_id res chain seq x y z
N MET A 1 -6.57 79.13 -31.70
CA MET A 1 -5.55 80.20 -31.59
C MET A 1 -4.22 79.66 -32.11
N HIS A 2 -3.53 80.49 -32.90
CA HIS A 2 -2.26 80.36 -33.65
C HIS A 2 -1.36 79.11 -33.49
N ARG A 3 -1.05 78.38 -34.58
CA ARG A 3 0.02 78.58 -35.61
C ARG A 3 1.42 78.35 -35.03
N SER A 4 2.08 77.22 -35.33
CA SER A 4 2.86 76.90 -36.57
C SER A 4 4.34 77.16 -36.37
N LEU A 5 5.20 76.19 -36.72
CA LEU A 5 6.49 76.40 -37.41
C LEU A 5 6.98 75.05 -37.99
N THR A 6 6.74 74.87 -39.28
CA THR A 6 7.72 74.48 -40.35
C THR A 6 9.02 73.78 -39.88
N ARG A 7 9.57 72.73 -40.52
CA ARG A 7 10.02 72.71 -41.93
C ARG A 7 10.70 71.35 -42.29
N THR A 8 10.43 70.93 -43.52
CA THR A 8 11.31 70.27 -44.52
C THR A 8 11.68 68.78 -44.44
N ALA A 9 11.37 68.15 -45.58
CA ALA A 9 11.71 66.82 -46.10
C ALA A 9 13.21 66.61 -46.43
N LEU A 10 13.67 65.36 -46.59
CA LEU A 10 13.90 64.73 -47.91
C LEU A 10 14.47 63.28 -47.79
N ALA A 11 13.75 62.34 -48.44
CA ALA A 11 14.12 61.11 -49.16
C ALA A 11 15.33 60.22 -48.74
N ILE A 12 15.09 58.90 -48.69
CA ILE A 12 15.50 57.94 -49.74
C ILE A 12 14.54 56.73 -49.70
N ALA A 13 14.05 56.34 -50.88
CA ALA A 13 13.07 55.28 -51.11
C ALA A 13 13.77 53.97 -51.53
N LEU A 14 13.21 52.83 -51.09
CA LEU A 14 13.12 51.62 -51.90
C LEU A 14 11.97 50.75 -51.36
N PHE A 15 10.81 50.87 -52.02
CA PHE A 15 9.69 49.94 -51.92
C PHE A 15 9.99 48.72 -52.79
N ALA A 16 9.94 47.52 -52.21
CA ALA A 16 9.78 46.27 -52.94
C ALA A 16 8.79 45.37 -52.19
N THR A 17 7.59 45.26 -52.78
CA THR A 17 6.67 44.12 -52.74
C THR A 17 6.47 43.40 -51.40
N CYS A 18 5.43 43.82 -50.69
CA CYS A 18 4.86 43.05 -49.58
C CYS A 18 4.09 41.85 -50.15
N SER A 19 4.73 40.69 -50.21
CA SER A 19 4.05 39.40 -50.33
C SER A 19 3.41 39.09 -48.98
N THR A 20 2.08 39.05 -48.94
CA THR A 20 1.31 38.57 -47.79
C THR A 20 1.53 37.07 -47.62
N ALA A 21 2.64 36.71 -46.97
CA ALA A 21 2.78 35.39 -46.36
C ALA A 21 1.94 35.41 -45.08
N THR A 22 0.71 34.92 -45.19
CA THR A 22 -0.06 34.45 -44.06
C THR A 22 0.79 33.45 -43.30
N TRP A 23 1.35 33.85 -42.16
CA TRP A 23 1.74 32.92 -41.11
C TRP A 23 0.45 32.28 -40.62
N ALA A 24 0.04 31.18 -41.28
CA ALA A 24 -0.78 30.20 -40.61
C ALA A 24 0.11 29.71 -39.45
N ALA A 25 -0.16 30.20 -38.24
CA ALA A 25 0.33 29.56 -37.05
C ALA A 25 -0.17 28.11 -37.13
N ASP A 26 0.76 27.18 -37.38
CA ASP A 26 0.51 25.76 -37.28
C ASP A 26 -0.20 25.54 -35.95
N ARG A 27 -1.42 25.01 -36.02
CA ARG A 27 -2.08 24.47 -34.83
C ARG A 27 -1.09 23.48 -34.21
N PRO A 28 -0.88 23.48 -32.89
CA PRO A 28 -0.03 22.47 -32.26
C PRO A 28 -0.51 21.09 -32.74
N SER A 29 0.41 20.29 -33.27
CA SER A 29 0.14 18.94 -33.76
C SER A 29 -0.71 18.19 -32.74
N ARG A 30 -1.74 17.45 -33.21
CA ARG A 30 -2.54 16.53 -32.38
C ARG A 30 -1.61 15.86 -31.35
N ALA A 31 -1.93 15.96 -30.07
CA ALA A 31 -1.10 15.38 -29.01
C ALA A 31 -0.85 13.89 -29.33
N SER A 32 0.42 13.47 -29.41
CA SER A 32 0.80 12.07 -29.61
C SER A 32 1.09 11.41 -28.27
N ALA A 33 1.03 10.08 -28.22
CA ALA A 33 1.49 9.33 -27.07
C ALA A 33 3.00 9.56 -26.85
N THR A 34 3.49 9.29 -25.64
CA THR A 34 4.91 9.43 -25.29
C THR A 34 5.77 8.63 -26.27
N PRO A 35 6.69 9.26 -27.03
CA PRO A 35 7.53 8.55 -27.98
C PRO A 35 8.39 7.48 -27.29
N ALA A 36 8.64 6.36 -27.99
CA ALA A 36 9.38 5.23 -27.43
C ALA A 36 10.82 5.60 -27.01
N GLU A 37 11.43 6.58 -27.68
CA GLU A 37 12.77 7.08 -27.40
C GLU A 37 12.88 7.81 -26.07
N ARG A 38 11.74 8.19 -25.47
CA ARG A 38 11.68 8.79 -24.12
C ARG A 38 11.47 7.75 -23.03
N LEU A 39 11.32 6.48 -23.39
CA LEU A 39 11.18 5.39 -22.44
C LEU A 39 12.56 4.79 -22.15
N LYS A 40 12.75 4.36 -20.92
CA LYS A 40 13.97 3.67 -20.49
C LYS A 40 13.61 2.22 -20.15
N PRO A 41 13.63 1.29 -21.13
CA PRO A 41 13.50 -0.12 -20.83
C PRO A 41 14.78 -0.66 -20.18
N LEU A 42 14.63 -1.75 -19.44
CA LEU A 42 15.75 -2.51 -18.90
C LEU A 42 16.69 -2.97 -20.04
N LYS A 43 18.00 -3.07 -19.73
CA LYS A 43 19.01 -3.47 -20.71
C LYS A 43 18.63 -4.79 -21.39
N GLY A 44 18.72 -4.81 -22.72
CA GLY A 44 18.39 -5.97 -23.56
C GLY A 44 16.92 -6.02 -23.98
N PHE A 45 16.09 -5.07 -23.53
CA PHE A 45 14.71 -4.92 -23.99
C PHE A 45 14.57 -3.71 -24.90
N GLN A 46 13.67 -3.81 -25.87
CA GLN A 46 13.28 -2.75 -26.78
C GLN A 46 11.79 -2.46 -26.63
N VAL A 47 11.41 -1.20 -26.74
CA VAL A 47 10.02 -0.75 -26.74
C VAL A 47 9.72 -0.04 -28.06
N ASP A 48 8.63 -0.42 -28.71
CA ASP A 48 8.12 0.22 -29.92
C ASP A 48 6.75 0.86 -29.60
N LEU A 49 6.56 2.13 -29.98
CA LEU A 49 5.24 2.76 -30.00
C LEU A 49 4.51 2.31 -31.27
N LEU A 50 3.46 1.51 -31.11
CA LEU A 50 2.70 0.98 -32.25
C LEU A 50 1.53 1.88 -32.65
N TYR A 51 0.89 2.55 -31.69
CA TYR A 51 -0.29 3.35 -31.97
C TYR A 51 -0.43 4.50 -30.99
N SER A 52 -0.58 5.73 -31.50
CA SER A 52 -1.06 6.88 -30.73
C SER A 52 -2.57 6.98 -30.93
N VAL A 53 -3.33 6.73 -29.86
CA VAL A 53 -4.79 6.67 -29.94
C VAL A 53 -5.36 8.06 -30.27
N PRO A 54 -6.20 8.21 -31.31
CA PRO A 54 -6.90 9.46 -31.58
C PRO A 54 -7.89 9.77 -30.45
N LYS A 55 -7.47 10.57 -29.47
CA LYS A 55 -8.22 10.85 -28.22
C LYS A 55 -9.67 11.26 -28.47
N ASP A 56 -9.94 12.09 -29.48
CA ASP A 56 -11.28 12.61 -29.77
C ASP A 56 -12.22 11.57 -30.40
N GLU A 57 -11.68 10.48 -30.96
CA GLU A 57 -12.44 9.47 -31.71
C GLU A 57 -12.50 8.12 -30.98
N GLN A 58 -11.46 7.77 -30.23
CA GLN A 58 -11.26 6.47 -29.60
C GLN A 58 -11.01 6.55 -28.09
N GLY A 59 -11.05 7.76 -27.52
CA GLY A 59 -10.97 8.00 -26.08
C GLY A 59 -9.61 7.66 -25.48
N SER A 60 -9.63 7.07 -24.28
CA SER A 60 -8.44 6.77 -23.49
C SER A 60 -8.50 5.34 -22.96
N TRP A 61 -7.59 4.49 -23.44
CA TRP A 61 -7.68 3.05 -23.21
C TRP A 61 -7.20 2.65 -21.82
N VAL A 62 -7.98 1.80 -21.14
CA VAL A 62 -7.75 1.43 -19.73
C VAL A 62 -7.63 -0.07 -19.45
N ASN A 63 -8.01 -0.92 -20.39
CA ASN A 63 -7.88 -2.38 -20.24
C ASN A 63 -7.66 -3.04 -21.60
N MET A 64 -6.99 -4.19 -21.61
CA MET A 64 -6.85 -5.05 -22.79
C MET A 64 -6.84 -6.55 -22.47
N THR A 65 -7.20 -7.35 -23.46
CA THR A 65 -7.01 -8.80 -23.44
C THR A 65 -6.66 -9.33 -24.84
N THR A 66 -6.24 -10.59 -24.93
CA THR A 66 -5.97 -11.25 -26.22
C THR A 66 -7.13 -12.15 -26.63
N ASP A 67 -7.45 -12.20 -27.92
CA ASP A 67 -8.37 -13.19 -28.47
C ASP A 67 -7.64 -14.46 -28.98
N PRO A 68 -8.35 -15.55 -29.34
CA PRO A 68 -7.72 -16.81 -29.77
C PRO A 68 -6.88 -16.70 -31.05
N LYS A 69 -7.08 -15.63 -31.84
CA LYS A 69 -6.32 -15.34 -33.06
C LYS A 69 -5.07 -14.50 -32.78
N GLY A 70 -4.85 -14.08 -31.53
CA GLY A 70 -3.72 -13.24 -31.13
C GLY A 70 -3.92 -11.76 -31.41
N ARG A 71 -5.15 -11.32 -31.71
CA ARG A 71 -5.49 -9.89 -31.77
C ARG A 71 -5.74 -9.38 -30.36
N LEU A 72 -5.60 -8.07 -30.15
CA LEU A 72 -5.99 -7.47 -28.87
C LEU A 72 -7.45 -7.02 -28.93
N ILE A 73 -8.11 -7.06 -27.79
CA ILE A 73 -9.35 -6.33 -27.53
C ILE A 73 -9.01 -5.30 -26.46
N VAL A 74 -9.32 -4.03 -26.72
CA VAL A 74 -9.01 -2.89 -25.84
C VAL A 74 -10.28 -2.12 -25.50
N SER A 75 -10.29 -1.48 -24.34
CA SER A 75 -11.44 -0.72 -23.83
C SER A 75 -11.10 0.75 -23.62
N ASP A 76 -11.91 1.65 -24.19
CA ASP A 76 -11.97 3.06 -23.78
C ASP A 76 -12.70 3.19 -22.44
N GLN A 77 -12.13 3.95 -21.51
CA GLN A 77 -12.66 4.13 -20.15
C GLN A 77 -14.14 4.56 -20.11
N TYR A 78 -14.56 5.37 -21.07
CA TYR A 78 -15.91 5.95 -21.12
C TYR A 78 -16.63 5.66 -22.44
N GLY A 79 -16.14 4.68 -23.21
CA GLY A 79 -16.57 4.49 -24.58
C GLY A 79 -16.66 3.03 -24.98
N LYS A 80 -16.28 2.75 -26.23
CA LYS A 80 -16.48 1.44 -26.88
C LYS A 80 -15.30 0.49 -26.64
N LEU A 81 -15.52 -0.76 -27.02
CA LEU A 81 -14.46 -1.74 -27.22
C LEU A 81 -13.92 -1.66 -28.65
N TYR A 82 -12.62 -1.90 -28.81
CA TYR A 82 -11.95 -1.97 -30.10
C TYR A 82 -11.17 -3.26 -30.23
N ARG A 83 -11.10 -3.79 -31.44
CA ARG A 83 -10.24 -4.91 -31.82
C ARG A 83 -9.01 -4.35 -32.52
N VAL A 84 -7.83 -4.82 -32.12
CA VAL A 84 -6.55 -4.39 -32.67
C VAL A 84 -5.85 -5.58 -33.32
N SER A 85 -5.70 -5.51 -34.64
CA SER A 85 -4.87 -6.45 -35.39
C SER A 85 -3.42 -5.96 -35.37
N LEU A 86 -2.56 -6.74 -34.73
CA LEU A 86 -1.16 -6.40 -34.50
C LEU A 86 -0.32 -6.64 -35.76
N PRO A 87 0.69 -5.79 -36.02
CA PRO A 87 1.69 -6.07 -37.05
C PRO A 87 2.59 -7.23 -36.63
N ALA A 88 3.27 -7.85 -37.61
CA ALA A 88 4.35 -8.79 -37.31
C ALA A 88 5.44 -8.13 -36.44
N ILE A 89 6.25 -8.93 -35.75
CA ILE A 89 7.31 -8.42 -34.86
C ILE A 89 8.28 -7.49 -35.61
N ASP A 90 8.63 -7.83 -36.84
CA ASP A 90 9.46 -7.06 -37.77
C ASP A 90 8.65 -6.18 -38.74
N GLY A 91 7.32 -6.18 -38.60
CA GLY A 91 6.40 -5.37 -39.38
C GLY A 91 6.37 -3.90 -38.95
N LYS A 92 5.75 -3.05 -39.77
CA LYS A 92 5.69 -1.61 -39.49
C LYS A 92 4.48 -1.26 -38.62
N ALA A 93 4.60 -0.18 -37.85
CA ALA A 93 3.50 0.28 -36.98
C ALA A 93 2.24 0.65 -37.80
N GLU A 94 2.39 1.13 -39.04
CA GLU A 94 1.27 1.48 -39.91
C GLU A 94 0.44 0.27 -40.37
N ASP A 95 0.96 -0.95 -40.24
CA ASP A 95 0.22 -2.18 -40.56
C ASP A 95 -0.80 -2.53 -39.46
N LEU A 96 -0.73 -1.88 -38.30
CA LEU A 96 -1.68 -2.02 -37.20
C LEU A 96 -3.06 -1.51 -37.62
N LYS A 97 -4.10 -2.31 -37.37
CA LYS A 97 -5.49 -1.94 -37.64
C LYS A 97 -6.32 -1.92 -36.37
N VAL A 98 -7.07 -0.84 -36.18
CA VAL A 98 -8.00 -0.68 -35.06
C VAL A 98 -9.42 -0.61 -35.62
N GLU A 99 -10.29 -1.47 -35.12
CA GLU A 99 -11.69 -1.58 -35.58
C GLU A 99 -12.62 -1.56 -34.36
N PRO A 100 -13.69 -0.76 -34.35
CA PRO A 100 -14.66 -0.80 -33.26
C PRO A 100 -15.40 -2.14 -33.26
N ILE A 101 -15.61 -2.72 -32.08
CA ILE A 101 -16.44 -3.92 -31.94
C ILE A 101 -17.91 -3.48 -31.90
N ALA A 102 -18.72 -4.00 -32.83
CA ALA A 102 -20.09 -3.55 -33.07
C ALA A 102 -21.11 -4.14 -32.07
N VAL A 103 -20.86 -3.98 -30.77
CA VAL A 103 -21.73 -4.42 -29.67
C VAL A 103 -22.14 -3.25 -28.77
N GLU A 104 -23.33 -3.34 -28.16
CA GLU A 104 -23.77 -2.39 -27.14
C GLU A 104 -23.20 -2.73 -25.75
N ILE A 105 -21.87 -2.71 -25.64
CA ILE A 105 -21.15 -2.78 -24.37
C ILE A 105 -19.81 -2.03 -24.49
N GLY A 106 -19.30 -1.54 -23.37
CA GLY A 106 -18.12 -0.67 -23.30
C GLY A 106 -17.84 -0.28 -21.84
N GLU A 107 -17.09 0.79 -21.62
CA GLU A 107 -16.69 1.27 -20.27
C GLU A 107 -16.04 0.15 -19.42
N ALA A 108 -15.39 -0.81 -20.09
CA ALA A 108 -14.87 -2.01 -19.45
C ALA A 108 -13.57 -1.69 -18.73
N GLN A 109 -13.47 -2.12 -17.48
CA GLN A 109 -12.23 -2.09 -16.71
C GLN A 109 -11.60 -3.46 -16.54
N GLY A 110 -12.31 -4.53 -16.90
CA GLY A 110 -11.80 -5.89 -16.93
C GLY A 110 -12.25 -6.59 -18.20
N LEU A 111 -11.30 -7.20 -18.90
CA LEU A 111 -11.54 -8.00 -20.09
C LEU A 111 -10.84 -9.35 -19.97
N LEU A 112 -11.55 -10.41 -20.35
CA LEU A 112 -10.99 -11.75 -20.47
C LEU A 112 -11.64 -12.48 -21.62
N TRP A 113 -10.84 -13.02 -22.54
CA TRP A 113 -11.33 -14.05 -23.43
C TRP A 113 -11.22 -15.44 -22.80
N ALA A 114 -12.33 -16.12 -22.58
CA ALA A 114 -12.39 -17.48 -22.06
C ALA A 114 -13.70 -18.16 -22.47
N PHE A 115 -13.76 -19.50 -22.44
CA PHE A 115 -15.00 -20.24 -22.70
C PHE A 115 -15.71 -19.82 -24.01
N ASP A 116 -14.91 -19.58 -25.06
CA ASP A 116 -15.37 -19.08 -26.36
C ASP A 116 -16.23 -17.81 -26.29
N SER A 117 -15.94 -16.94 -25.33
CA SER A 117 -16.65 -15.68 -25.09
C SER A 117 -15.70 -14.60 -24.56
N LEU A 118 -16.09 -13.35 -24.74
CA LEU A 118 -15.47 -12.21 -24.08
C LEU A 118 -16.23 -11.89 -22.80
N TYR A 119 -15.57 -12.01 -21.66
CA TYR A 119 -16.07 -11.54 -20.38
C TYR A 119 -15.66 -10.09 -20.17
N VAL A 120 -16.62 -9.28 -19.70
CA VAL A 120 -16.47 -7.84 -19.55
C VAL A 120 -16.92 -7.44 -18.15
N VAL A 121 -16.03 -6.80 -17.39
CA VAL A 121 -16.36 -6.18 -16.11
C VAL A 121 -16.52 -4.67 -16.32
N VAL A 122 -17.71 -4.17 -16.04
CA VAL A 122 -18.04 -2.75 -16.09
C VAL A 122 -17.96 -2.19 -14.68
N ASN A 123 -17.08 -1.19 -14.47
CA ASN A 123 -16.85 -0.59 -13.15
C ASN A 123 -18.00 0.32 -12.72
N THR A 124 -18.34 1.34 -13.51
CA THR A 124 -19.33 2.35 -13.10
C THR A 124 -20.65 2.20 -13.86
N GLY A 125 -21.75 2.50 -13.19
CA GLY A 125 -23.11 2.42 -13.72
C GLY A 125 -23.48 3.54 -14.71
N GLY A 126 -22.54 3.97 -15.56
CA GLY A 126 -22.71 5.09 -16.49
C GLY A 126 -23.70 4.75 -17.60
N LYS A 127 -23.20 4.28 -18.74
CA LYS A 127 -24.05 3.82 -19.84
C LYS A 127 -24.58 2.40 -19.60
N PHE A 128 -23.78 1.56 -18.95
CA PHE A 128 -24.09 0.16 -18.65
C PHE A 128 -24.18 -0.03 -17.14
N LYS A 129 -24.86 -1.08 -16.68
CA LYS A 129 -24.89 -1.39 -15.25
C LYS A 129 -23.51 -1.90 -14.82
N SER A 130 -23.09 -1.54 -13.61
CA SER A 130 -21.87 -2.11 -13.02
C SER A 130 -22.06 -3.61 -12.79
N GLY A 131 -21.10 -4.44 -13.23
CA GLY A 131 -21.26 -5.90 -13.18
C GLY A 131 -20.41 -6.70 -14.17
N LEU A 132 -20.60 -8.01 -14.10
CA LEU A 132 -19.98 -9.00 -14.99
C LEU A 132 -20.91 -9.34 -16.15
N TYR A 133 -20.40 -9.18 -17.36
CA TYR A 133 -21.08 -9.48 -18.61
C TYR A 133 -20.35 -10.58 -19.38
N ARG A 134 -21.10 -11.27 -20.24
CA ARG A 134 -20.60 -12.18 -21.28
C ARG A 134 -21.01 -11.65 -22.63
N VAL A 135 -20.06 -11.63 -23.56
CA VAL A 135 -20.26 -11.25 -24.96
C VAL A 135 -19.85 -12.42 -25.85
N THR A 136 -20.72 -12.82 -26.76
CA THR A 136 -20.53 -14.01 -27.59
C THR A 136 -20.72 -13.66 -29.07
N ASP A 137 -20.05 -14.42 -29.93
CA ASP A 137 -20.32 -14.51 -31.36
C ASP A 137 -21.29 -15.68 -31.58
N THR A 138 -22.56 -15.38 -31.87
CA THR A 138 -23.60 -16.42 -31.95
C THR A 138 -23.70 -17.13 -33.29
N ASN A 139 -23.05 -16.59 -34.33
CA ASN A 139 -23.11 -17.12 -35.70
C ASN A 139 -21.74 -17.62 -36.21
N ASN A 140 -20.69 -17.49 -35.40
CA ASN A 140 -19.31 -17.88 -35.65
C ASN A 140 -18.70 -17.19 -36.89
N ASP A 141 -19.04 -15.92 -37.11
CA ASP A 141 -18.52 -15.07 -38.19
C ASP A 141 -17.31 -14.20 -37.78
N ASP A 142 -16.78 -14.43 -36.57
CA ASP A 142 -15.71 -13.65 -35.94
C ASP A 142 -16.12 -12.23 -35.50
N GLN A 143 -17.42 -11.97 -35.40
CA GLN A 143 -17.98 -10.74 -34.83
C GLN A 143 -18.79 -11.06 -33.57
N LEU A 144 -18.46 -10.35 -32.49
CA LEU A 144 -19.26 -10.41 -31.27
C LEU A 144 -20.62 -9.73 -31.54
N ASP A 145 -21.72 -10.36 -31.13
CA ASP A 145 -23.08 -9.89 -31.47
C ASP A 145 -24.09 -9.95 -30.31
N LYS A 146 -23.84 -10.76 -29.27
CA LYS A 146 -24.75 -10.93 -28.14
C LYS A 146 -24.11 -10.50 -26.83
N VAL A 147 -24.76 -9.60 -26.09
CA VAL A 147 -24.35 -9.13 -24.75
C VAL A 147 -25.32 -9.67 -23.70
N GLU A 148 -24.80 -10.27 -22.64
CA GLU A 148 -25.57 -10.83 -21.53
C GLU A 148 -24.98 -10.35 -20.18
N LEU A 149 -25.81 -9.73 -19.33
CA LEU A 149 -25.42 -9.43 -17.95
C LEU A 149 -25.54 -10.71 -17.11
N LEU A 150 -24.41 -11.25 -16.65
CA LEU A 150 -24.40 -12.44 -15.80
C LEU A 150 -24.70 -12.08 -14.34
N ARG A 151 -24.09 -11.00 -13.83
CA ARG A 151 -24.27 -10.55 -12.45
C ARG A 151 -24.07 -9.05 -12.32
N GLN A 152 -25.05 -8.37 -11.72
CA GLN A 152 -24.88 -6.99 -11.29
C GLN A 152 -23.99 -6.95 -10.04
N ILE A 153 -22.98 -6.08 -10.05
CA ILE A 153 -22.03 -5.89 -8.95
C ILE A 153 -21.98 -4.38 -8.71
N ASP A 154 -22.69 -3.89 -7.69
CA ASP A 154 -22.83 -2.45 -7.49
C ASP A 154 -21.52 -1.85 -6.96
N GLY A 155 -20.78 -1.15 -7.81
CA GLY A 155 -19.64 -0.32 -7.43
C GLY A 155 -19.49 0.90 -8.33
N GLY A 156 -18.36 1.59 -8.22
CA GLY A 156 -18.06 2.73 -9.09
C GLY A 156 -16.81 3.50 -8.68
N GLY A 157 -16.52 4.53 -9.46
CA GLY A 157 -15.34 5.36 -9.27
C GLY A 157 -14.05 4.60 -9.56
N GLU A 158 -12.95 4.99 -8.93
CA GLU A 158 -11.64 4.36 -9.16
C GLU A 158 -11.45 3.06 -8.37
N HIS A 159 -12.43 2.63 -7.55
CA HIS A 159 -12.33 1.47 -6.63
C HIS A 159 -13.54 0.51 -6.76
N GLY A 160 -14.11 0.41 -7.96
CA GLY A 160 -15.25 -0.47 -8.22
C GLY A 160 -14.82 -1.90 -8.57
N PRO A 161 -15.67 -2.66 -9.26
CA PRO A 161 -15.27 -3.94 -9.86
C PRO A 161 -14.36 -3.68 -11.05
N HIS A 162 -13.16 -4.28 -11.05
CA HIS A 162 -12.10 -3.95 -12.01
C HIS A 162 -11.77 -5.15 -12.89
N ALA A 163 -11.25 -6.25 -12.35
CA ALA A 163 -10.68 -7.31 -13.16
C ALA A 163 -11.52 -8.59 -13.21
N VAL A 164 -11.38 -9.32 -14.31
CA VAL A 164 -11.84 -10.70 -14.50
C VAL A 164 -10.70 -11.53 -15.06
N LEU A 165 -10.44 -12.68 -14.44
CA LEU A 165 -9.34 -13.56 -14.81
C LEU A 165 -9.77 -15.02 -14.76
N LEU A 166 -9.13 -15.86 -15.59
CA LEU A 166 -9.39 -17.29 -15.63
C LEU A 166 -8.73 -17.96 -14.43
N SER A 167 -9.50 -18.67 -13.60
CA SER A 167 -8.93 -19.38 -12.46
C SER A 167 -8.09 -20.58 -12.92
N PRO A 168 -7.12 -21.06 -12.10
CA PRO A 168 -6.30 -22.23 -12.42
C PRO A 168 -7.16 -23.45 -12.76
N GLY A 169 -6.76 -24.19 -13.79
CA GLY A 169 -7.51 -25.33 -14.30
C GLY A 169 -8.63 -24.99 -15.28
N GLY A 170 -8.90 -23.70 -15.54
CA GLY A 170 -9.74 -23.25 -16.66
C GLY A 170 -11.22 -23.62 -16.51
N LYS A 171 -11.76 -23.61 -15.29
CA LYS A 171 -13.15 -24.01 -15.00
C LYS A 171 -14.03 -22.90 -14.41
N SER A 172 -13.44 -21.78 -14.02
CA SER A 172 -14.12 -20.69 -13.33
C SER A 172 -13.43 -19.37 -13.60
N LEU A 173 -14.10 -18.29 -13.24
CA LEU A 173 -13.66 -16.91 -13.33
C LEU A 173 -13.37 -16.39 -11.92
N THR A 174 -12.35 -15.57 -11.79
CA THR A 174 -12.05 -14.82 -10.58
C THR A 174 -12.30 -13.34 -10.85
N ILE A 175 -13.04 -12.68 -9.96
CA ILE A 175 -13.50 -11.29 -10.10
C ILE A 175 -12.91 -10.46 -8.97
N VAL A 176 -12.34 -9.30 -9.31
CA VAL A 176 -11.62 -8.42 -8.39
C VAL A 176 -12.43 -7.14 -8.18
N CYS A 177 -12.71 -6.78 -6.93
CA CYS A 177 -13.63 -5.69 -6.61
C CYS A 177 -13.10 -4.82 -5.47
N GLY A 178 -12.74 -3.57 -5.76
CA GLY A 178 -12.29 -2.61 -4.76
C GLY A 178 -13.36 -2.25 -3.72
N ASN A 179 -12.96 -1.48 -2.71
CA ASN A 179 -13.78 -1.19 -1.53
C ASN A 179 -14.99 -0.29 -1.78
N ALA A 180 -15.09 0.37 -2.94
CA ALA A 180 -16.30 1.08 -3.35
C ALA A 180 -17.36 0.15 -3.97
N THR A 181 -17.07 -1.15 -4.02
CA THR A 181 -18.02 -2.19 -4.41
C THR A 181 -18.79 -2.69 -3.21
N LYS A 182 -20.12 -2.71 -3.32
CA LYS A 182 -21.00 -3.31 -2.31
C LYS A 182 -20.80 -4.84 -2.32
N PRO A 183 -20.59 -5.46 -1.15
CA PRO A 183 -20.53 -6.92 -1.07
C PRO A 183 -21.77 -7.57 -1.66
N ILE A 184 -21.58 -8.56 -2.53
CA ILE A 184 -22.69 -9.29 -3.15
C ILE A 184 -23.11 -10.49 -2.29
N ALA A 185 -24.34 -10.97 -2.49
CA ALA A 185 -24.72 -12.28 -1.96
C ALA A 185 -23.91 -13.39 -2.65
N VAL A 186 -23.39 -14.33 -1.86
CA VAL A 186 -22.58 -15.47 -2.32
C VAL A 186 -23.19 -16.78 -1.81
N ASP A 187 -22.99 -17.85 -2.57
CA ASP A 187 -23.42 -19.20 -2.22
C ASP A 187 -22.48 -19.80 -1.17
N GLU A 188 -21.18 -19.57 -1.36
CA GLU A 188 -20.09 -20.12 -0.53
C GLU A 188 -19.10 -19.02 -0.13
N SER A 189 -18.32 -19.24 0.92
CA SER A 189 -17.36 -18.25 1.40
C SER A 189 -16.20 -18.91 2.11
N ARG A 190 -14.98 -18.79 1.56
CA ARG A 190 -13.76 -19.20 2.23
C ARG A 190 -13.40 -18.28 3.39
N VAL A 191 -13.84 -17.03 3.32
CA VAL A 191 -13.74 -16.07 4.43
C VAL A 191 -14.86 -16.35 5.44
N PRO A 192 -14.56 -16.58 6.74
CA PRO A 192 -15.60 -16.63 7.76
C PRO A 192 -16.36 -15.29 7.80
N ARG A 193 -17.69 -15.33 7.74
CA ARG A 193 -18.55 -14.11 7.68
C ARG A 193 -18.73 -13.46 9.06
N ILE A 194 -17.62 -13.22 9.75
CA ILE A 194 -17.51 -12.67 11.11
C ILE A 194 -16.93 -11.25 11.10
N TRP A 195 -17.51 -10.40 10.24
CA TRP A 195 -17.06 -9.02 10.00
C TRP A 195 -16.91 -8.23 11.30
N GLY A 196 -15.92 -7.33 11.31
CA GLY A 196 -15.66 -6.47 12.46
C GLY A 196 -14.76 -5.32 12.09
N GLU A 197 -15.06 -4.13 12.60
CA GLU A 197 -14.08 -3.04 12.65
C GLU A 197 -13.04 -3.34 13.74
N ASP A 198 -13.46 -4.01 14.82
CA ASP A 198 -12.64 -4.49 15.94
C ASP A 198 -11.64 -3.43 16.48
N HIS A 199 -12.08 -2.17 16.54
CA HIS A 199 -11.38 -1.08 17.23
C HIS A 199 -11.95 -0.92 18.64
N LEU A 200 -11.09 -0.88 19.65
CA LEU A 200 -11.52 -0.59 21.03
C LEU A 200 -12.05 0.83 21.20
N LEU A 201 -11.32 1.79 20.63
CA LEU A 201 -11.67 3.20 20.68
C LEU A 201 -12.58 3.55 19.49
N PRO A 202 -13.37 4.63 19.57
CA PRO A 202 -14.27 5.03 18.50
C PRO A 202 -13.57 5.14 17.14
N ARG A 203 -14.29 4.86 16.06
CA ARG A 203 -13.79 5.00 14.69
C ARG A 203 -13.40 6.45 14.42
N MET A 204 -12.39 6.62 13.60
CA MET A 204 -11.96 7.93 13.13
C MET A 204 -12.00 7.91 11.59
N PRO A 205 -13.16 8.22 11.00
CA PRO A 205 -13.35 8.12 9.55
C PRO A 205 -12.49 9.14 8.83
N ASP A 206 -12.33 8.96 7.52
CA ASP A 206 -11.55 9.85 6.67
C ASP A 206 -11.91 11.33 6.90
N GLY A 207 -10.88 12.16 7.10
CA GLY A 207 -11.03 13.58 7.43
C GLY A 207 -11.76 14.40 6.35
N ASN A 208 -11.73 13.96 5.09
CA ASN A 208 -12.44 14.57 3.96
C ASN A 208 -13.75 13.84 3.61
N GLY A 209 -14.09 12.79 4.35
CA GLY A 209 -15.34 12.04 4.19
C GLY A 209 -15.29 10.92 3.14
N PHE A 210 -14.13 10.62 2.54
CA PHE A 210 -14.02 9.52 1.59
C PHE A 210 -14.41 8.18 2.26
N MET A 211 -15.41 7.48 1.71
CA MET A 211 -15.88 6.17 2.17
C MET A 211 -16.26 6.10 3.66
N ARG A 212 -16.64 7.23 4.26
CA ARG A 212 -16.89 7.40 5.71
C ARG A 212 -17.76 6.32 6.34
N ASP A 213 -18.81 5.91 5.64
CA ASP A 213 -19.83 4.98 6.14
C ASP A 213 -19.59 3.53 5.69
N THR A 214 -18.49 3.27 4.98
CA THR A 214 -18.13 1.91 4.57
C THR A 214 -17.49 1.16 5.73
N LEU A 215 -18.01 -0.03 6.02
CA LEU A 215 -17.50 -0.98 7.00
C LEU A 215 -16.83 -2.16 6.30
N ALA A 216 -16.13 -3.00 7.06
CA ALA A 216 -15.76 -4.34 6.62
C ALA A 216 -16.97 -5.08 5.99
N PRO A 217 -16.77 -5.96 4.98
CA PRO A 217 -15.49 -6.55 4.57
C PRO A 217 -14.63 -5.69 3.64
N GLY A 218 -15.18 -4.67 2.95
CA GLY A 218 -14.50 -3.71 2.05
C GLY A 218 -13.37 -4.27 1.17
N GLY A 219 -13.56 -4.27 -0.16
CA GLY A 219 -12.59 -4.85 -1.10
C GLY A 219 -12.65 -6.37 -1.04
N CYS A 220 -13.02 -7.02 -2.14
CA CYS A 220 -13.35 -8.44 -2.17
C CYS A 220 -12.91 -9.08 -3.49
N ILE A 221 -12.41 -10.31 -3.38
CA ILE A 221 -12.13 -11.17 -4.52
C ILE A 221 -13.10 -12.34 -4.49
N TYR A 222 -13.82 -12.55 -5.60
CA TYR A 222 -14.81 -13.61 -5.77
C TYR A 222 -14.38 -14.61 -6.82
N GLN A 223 -14.92 -15.82 -6.74
CA GLN A 223 -14.83 -16.84 -7.79
C GLN A 223 -16.24 -17.21 -8.26
N THR A 224 -16.41 -17.43 -9.56
CA THR A 224 -17.71 -17.82 -10.14
C THR A 224 -17.56 -18.78 -11.31
N ASP A 225 -18.58 -19.58 -11.59
CA ASP A 225 -18.62 -20.44 -12.77
C ASP A 225 -18.79 -19.63 -14.07
N PRO A 226 -18.51 -20.20 -15.26
CA PRO A 226 -18.53 -19.44 -16.52
C PRO A 226 -19.89 -18.80 -16.87
N ASP A 227 -20.97 -19.30 -16.28
CA ASP A 227 -22.32 -18.76 -16.42
C ASP A 227 -22.69 -17.72 -15.35
N GLY A 228 -21.83 -17.45 -14.37
CA GLY A 228 -22.07 -16.48 -13.31
C GLY A 228 -23.19 -16.88 -12.33
N LYS A 229 -23.47 -18.18 -12.18
CA LYS A 229 -24.57 -18.74 -11.37
C LYS A 229 -24.17 -19.07 -9.94
N LYS A 230 -22.93 -19.51 -9.72
CA LYS A 230 -22.38 -19.85 -8.40
C LYS A 230 -21.30 -18.88 -8.01
N TRP A 231 -21.40 -18.25 -6.84
CA TRP A 231 -20.43 -17.27 -6.36
C TRP A 231 -19.84 -17.69 -5.02
N GLU A 232 -18.52 -17.63 -4.95
CA GLU A 232 -17.74 -17.91 -3.74
C GLU A 232 -16.90 -16.69 -3.37
N LEU A 233 -16.92 -16.26 -2.10
CA LEU A 233 -16.00 -15.24 -1.60
C LEU A 233 -14.65 -15.87 -1.21
N ILE A 234 -13.56 -15.40 -1.81
CA ILE A 234 -12.21 -15.96 -1.63
C ILE A 234 -11.42 -15.22 -0.57
N ALA A 235 -11.40 -13.89 -0.64
CA ALA A 235 -10.63 -13.01 0.22
C ALA A 235 -11.27 -11.61 0.30
N ASN A 236 -10.90 -10.84 1.33
CA ASN A 236 -11.40 -9.49 1.54
C ASN A 236 -10.38 -8.54 2.21
N GLY A 237 -10.81 -7.33 2.57
CA GLY A 237 -10.01 -6.43 3.40
C GLY A 237 -9.02 -5.58 2.61
N PHE A 238 -9.29 -5.35 1.33
CA PHE A 238 -8.49 -4.51 0.45
C PHE A 238 -9.10 -3.11 0.32
N ARG A 239 -8.34 -2.17 -0.24
CA ARG A 239 -8.90 -0.86 -0.61
C ARG A 239 -9.20 -0.82 -2.10
N ASN A 240 -8.17 -1.05 -2.89
CA ASN A 240 -8.24 -0.96 -4.33
C ASN A 240 -7.17 -1.87 -4.94
N GLU A 241 -7.38 -3.17 -4.74
CA GLU A 241 -6.75 -4.26 -5.43
C GLU A 241 -7.18 -4.18 -6.90
N PHE A 242 -6.41 -3.45 -7.71
CA PHE A 242 -6.89 -3.03 -9.01
C PHE A 242 -6.96 -4.22 -9.98
N ASP A 243 -5.96 -5.09 -9.92
CA ASP A 243 -5.86 -6.27 -10.77
C ASP A 243 -5.10 -7.40 -10.03
N ALA A 244 -5.21 -8.62 -10.56
CA ALA A 244 -4.61 -9.81 -9.99
C ALA A 244 -4.24 -10.85 -11.05
N ALA A 245 -3.24 -11.69 -10.76
CA ALA A 245 -2.87 -12.80 -11.63
C ALA A 245 -2.49 -14.05 -10.83
N TYR A 246 -2.68 -15.21 -11.44
CA TYR A 246 -2.26 -16.50 -10.90
C TYR A 246 -0.85 -16.86 -11.34
N ASN A 247 -0.04 -17.37 -10.42
CA ASN A 247 1.22 -18.00 -10.76
C ASN A 247 1.01 -19.43 -11.30
N HIS A 248 2.08 -20.08 -11.78
CA HIS A 248 2.01 -21.46 -12.30
C HIS A 248 1.59 -22.53 -11.29
N GLU A 249 1.67 -22.25 -9.99
CA GLU A 249 1.20 -23.16 -8.94
C GLU A 249 -0.28 -22.93 -8.57
N GLY A 250 -0.93 -21.96 -9.20
CA GLY A 250 -2.31 -21.57 -8.91
C GLY A 250 -2.46 -20.65 -7.69
N GLU A 251 -1.38 -20.04 -7.21
CA GLU A 251 -1.44 -19.01 -6.17
C GLU A 251 -1.81 -17.66 -6.78
N LEU A 252 -2.67 -16.91 -6.10
CA LEU A 252 -3.18 -15.62 -6.57
C LEU A 252 -2.39 -14.47 -5.96
N PHE A 253 -2.01 -13.50 -6.80
CA PHE A 253 -1.38 -12.25 -6.36
C PHE A 253 -2.19 -11.06 -6.84
N ALA A 254 -2.43 -10.10 -5.95
CA ALA A 254 -3.15 -8.87 -6.27
C ALA A 254 -2.28 -7.65 -5.98
N TYR A 255 -2.42 -6.59 -6.80
CA TYR A 255 -1.72 -5.32 -6.58
C TYR A 255 -2.69 -4.25 -6.06
N ASP A 256 -2.51 -3.84 -4.80
CA ASP A 256 -3.48 -3.06 -4.03
C ASP A 256 -2.92 -1.71 -3.56
N ALA A 257 -3.74 -0.66 -3.68
CA ALA A 257 -3.46 0.65 -3.10
C ALA A 257 -4.07 0.73 -1.69
N ASP A 258 -3.32 0.29 -0.67
CA ASP A 258 -3.82 0.03 0.68
C ASP A 258 -4.60 1.20 1.31
N MET A 259 -4.01 2.40 1.39
CA MET A 259 -4.68 3.59 1.91
C MET A 259 -4.10 4.89 1.37
N GLU A 260 -5.00 5.83 1.10
CA GLU A 260 -4.71 7.23 0.84
C GLU A 260 -5.02 8.07 2.06
N TRP A 261 -4.18 9.08 2.29
CA TRP A 261 -4.41 10.15 3.24
C TRP A 261 -4.61 9.68 4.68
N ASP A 262 -4.07 8.52 5.05
CA ASP A 262 -4.13 8.00 6.43
C ASP A 262 -3.46 8.99 7.40
N MET A 263 -3.98 9.07 8.64
CA MET A 263 -3.58 10.05 9.65
C MET A 263 -2.06 10.08 9.90
N ASN A 264 -1.44 8.91 9.89
CA ASN A 264 0.00 8.73 10.13
C ASN A 264 0.82 8.68 8.83
N THR A 265 0.27 9.17 7.72
CA THR A 265 0.97 9.18 6.43
C THR A 265 0.89 10.56 5.74
N PRO A 266 1.99 11.05 5.17
CA PRO A 266 1.95 12.30 4.40
C PRO A 266 1.16 12.21 3.09
N TRP A 267 0.97 11.02 2.54
CA TRP A 267 0.17 10.83 1.31
C TRP A 267 -0.47 9.44 1.22
N TYR A 268 0.34 8.38 1.29
CA TYR A 268 -0.12 6.99 1.13
C TYR A 268 0.54 6.03 2.12
N ARG A 269 -0.19 4.97 2.44
CA ARG A 269 0.44 3.68 2.75
C ARG A 269 0.97 3.07 1.44
N PRO A 270 2.12 2.38 1.44
CA PRO A 270 2.67 1.84 0.20
C PRO A 270 1.64 0.99 -0.55
N THR A 271 1.58 1.13 -1.87
CA THR A 271 0.96 0.10 -2.71
C THR A 271 1.70 -1.21 -2.48
N ARG A 272 0.98 -2.31 -2.59
CA ARG A 272 1.44 -3.60 -2.09
C ARG A 272 1.02 -4.74 -3.00
N VAL A 273 1.93 -5.67 -3.19
CA VAL A 273 1.60 -6.98 -3.76
C VAL A 273 1.21 -7.89 -2.60
N ASN A 274 0.05 -8.51 -2.72
CA ASN A 274 -0.53 -9.39 -1.71
C ASN A 274 -0.63 -10.81 -2.26
N HIS A 275 -0.19 -11.80 -1.47
CA HIS A 275 -0.45 -13.22 -1.77
C HIS A 275 -1.83 -13.59 -1.21
N VAL A 276 -2.79 -13.77 -2.10
CA VAL A 276 -4.21 -13.93 -1.79
C VAL A 276 -4.52 -15.40 -1.57
N VAL A 277 -4.37 -15.85 -0.32
CA VAL A 277 -4.66 -17.21 0.12
C VAL A 277 -6.15 -17.40 0.47
N SER A 278 -6.58 -18.64 0.65
CA SER A 278 -7.98 -18.93 0.98
C SER A 278 -8.39 -18.30 2.32
N GLY A 279 -9.48 -17.51 2.29
CA GLY A 279 -10.00 -16.86 3.50
C GLY A 279 -9.14 -15.70 4.00
N ALA A 280 -8.27 -15.13 3.15
CA ALA A 280 -7.42 -14.00 3.48
C ALA A 280 -8.24 -12.72 3.79
N GLU A 281 -7.75 -11.94 4.76
CA GLU A 281 -8.24 -10.58 5.09
C GLU A 281 -7.00 -9.67 5.20
N PHE A 282 -7.00 -8.55 4.48
CA PHE A 282 -5.85 -7.63 4.43
C PHE A 282 -5.99 -6.40 5.33
N GLY A 283 -7.08 -6.29 6.10
CA GLY A 283 -7.23 -5.38 7.23
C GLY A 283 -7.72 -3.97 6.89
N TRP A 284 -8.23 -3.73 5.68
CA TRP A 284 -8.73 -2.40 5.29
C TRP A 284 -9.95 -1.98 6.11
N ARG A 285 -9.93 -0.77 6.69
CA ARG A 285 -11.07 -0.12 7.35
C ARG A 285 -11.01 1.37 7.04
N ASN A 286 -12.14 2.06 7.07
CA ASN A 286 -12.17 3.49 6.71
C ASN A 286 -11.31 4.38 7.62
N GLY A 287 -10.72 5.44 7.05
CA GLY A 287 -9.97 6.45 7.77
C GLY A 287 -8.75 5.88 8.51
N ALA A 288 -8.53 6.30 9.76
CA ALA A 288 -7.42 5.80 10.57
C ALA A 288 -7.68 4.39 11.15
N GLY A 289 -8.71 3.69 10.69
CA GLY A 289 -9.10 2.37 11.18
C GLY A 289 -8.28 1.21 10.62
N LYS A 290 -7.38 1.44 9.65
CA LYS A 290 -6.61 0.37 9.00
C LYS A 290 -5.93 -0.54 10.04
N TRP A 291 -6.19 -1.85 9.96
CA TRP A 291 -5.53 -2.81 10.85
C TRP A 291 -4.03 -2.92 10.53
N PRO A 292 -3.16 -2.93 11.55
CA PRO A 292 -1.75 -3.21 11.38
C PRO A 292 -1.50 -4.59 10.76
N ALA A 293 -0.47 -4.69 9.92
CA ALA A 293 -0.10 -5.94 9.27
C ALA A 293 0.49 -6.99 10.23
N TYR A 294 0.78 -6.63 11.49
CA TYR A 294 1.23 -7.59 12.51
C TYR A 294 0.07 -8.25 13.25
N TYR A 295 -1.18 -7.78 13.08
CA TYR A 295 -2.32 -8.44 13.70
C TYR A 295 -2.47 -9.87 13.15
N PRO A 296 -2.63 -10.89 14.01
CA PRO A 296 -2.74 -12.28 13.59
C PRO A 296 -3.94 -12.51 12.65
N ASP A 297 -4.99 -11.71 12.76
CA ASP A 297 -6.22 -11.69 11.94
C ASP A 297 -6.17 -10.71 10.74
N SER A 298 -4.98 -10.24 10.38
CA SER A 298 -4.70 -9.53 9.11
C SER A 298 -3.51 -10.19 8.40
N LEU A 299 -3.50 -10.29 7.08
CA LEU A 299 -2.32 -10.68 6.29
C LEU A 299 -1.60 -9.45 5.74
N GLY A 300 -0.27 -9.55 5.67
CA GLY A 300 0.60 -8.50 5.14
C GLY A 300 0.89 -8.66 3.64
N ALA A 301 1.54 -7.65 3.09
CA ALA A 301 2.08 -7.68 1.73
C ALA A 301 3.25 -8.67 1.63
N VAL A 302 3.43 -9.29 0.46
CA VAL A 302 4.68 -10.01 0.13
C VAL A 302 5.79 -9.04 -0.27
N VAL A 303 5.41 -7.88 -0.81
CA VAL A 303 6.31 -6.74 -1.04
C VAL A 303 5.52 -5.43 -1.06
N ASN A 304 6.06 -4.42 -0.37
CA ASN A 304 5.60 -3.03 -0.48
C ASN A 304 6.39 -2.34 -1.60
N ILE A 305 5.70 -1.67 -2.52
CA ILE A 305 6.31 -1.03 -3.70
C ILE A 305 6.67 0.42 -3.39
N GLY A 306 5.75 1.15 -2.78
CA GLY A 306 5.92 2.57 -2.46
C GLY A 306 4.64 3.35 -2.72
N PRO A 307 4.68 4.68 -2.75
CA PRO A 307 3.56 5.45 -3.28
C PRO A 307 3.35 5.06 -4.75
N GLY A 308 2.10 5.00 -5.20
CA GLY A 308 1.78 4.66 -6.58
C GLY A 308 0.27 4.51 -6.80
N SER A 309 -0.10 4.25 -8.04
CA SER A 309 -1.49 3.91 -8.41
C SER A 309 -1.49 2.60 -9.20
N PRO A 310 -1.84 1.47 -8.55
CA PRO A 310 -1.92 0.16 -9.19
C PRO A 310 -2.88 0.18 -10.37
N THR A 311 -2.45 -0.41 -11.48
CA THR A 311 -3.31 -0.72 -12.62
C THR A 311 -3.10 -2.18 -13.06
N GLY A 312 -3.05 -2.49 -14.36
CA GLY A 312 -2.96 -3.86 -14.85
C GLY A 312 -1.71 -4.62 -14.38
N VAL A 313 -1.84 -5.94 -14.30
CA VAL A 313 -0.79 -6.87 -13.89
C VAL A 313 -0.75 -8.11 -14.78
N VAL A 314 0.42 -8.72 -14.96
CA VAL A 314 0.53 -10.00 -15.68
C VAL A 314 1.77 -10.77 -15.24
N PHE A 315 1.72 -12.10 -15.25
CA PHE A 315 2.95 -12.90 -15.23
C PHE A 315 3.55 -12.99 -16.63
N GLY A 316 4.89 -13.00 -16.74
CA GLY A 316 5.62 -13.08 -18.02
C GLY A 316 5.48 -14.39 -18.80
N TYR A 317 4.51 -15.23 -18.46
CA TYR A 317 4.38 -16.58 -19.00
C TYR A 317 4.17 -16.60 -20.51
N GLY A 318 4.97 -17.42 -21.20
CA GLY A 318 4.94 -17.51 -22.67
C GLY A 318 5.68 -16.39 -23.40
N ALA A 319 6.22 -15.38 -22.68
CA ALA A 319 7.01 -14.33 -23.31
C ALA A 319 8.33 -14.90 -23.85
N LYS A 320 8.79 -14.40 -25.00
CA LYS A 320 10.13 -14.66 -25.55
C LYS A 320 11.18 -13.80 -24.84
N PHE A 321 11.17 -13.84 -23.52
CA PHE A 321 12.09 -13.13 -22.63
C PHE A 321 13.03 -14.14 -21.95
N PRO A 322 14.12 -13.70 -21.31
CA PRO A 322 14.92 -14.59 -20.46
C PRO A 322 14.08 -15.21 -19.35
N SER A 323 14.45 -16.43 -18.91
CA SER A 323 13.64 -17.25 -17.99
C SER A 323 13.23 -16.51 -16.70
N LYS A 324 14.10 -15.65 -16.15
CA LYS A 324 13.80 -14.81 -14.98
C LYS A 324 12.58 -13.92 -15.20
N TYR A 325 12.46 -13.29 -16.37
CA TYR A 325 11.35 -12.40 -16.71
C TYR A 325 10.10 -13.14 -17.15
N GLN A 326 10.24 -14.35 -17.72
CA GLN A 326 9.08 -15.20 -17.95
C GLN A 326 8.37 -15.55 -16.63
N GLN A 327 9.12 -15.69 -15.54
CA GLN A 327 8.57 -16.01 -14.21
C GLN A 327 8.21 -14.78 -13.36
N ALA A 328 8.54 -13.57 -13.82
CA ALA A 328 8.30 -12.34 -13.08
C ALA A 328 6.81 -11.96 -13.09
N TYR A 329 6.38 -11.36 -11.99
CA TYR A 329 5.07 -10.72 -11.87
C TYR A 329 5.20 -9.25 -12.25
N PHE A 330 4.71 -8.89 -13.44
CA PHE A 330 4.76 -7.53 -13.93
C PHE A 330 3.59 -6.71 -13.40
N ILE A 331 3.88 -5.51 -12.89
CA ILE A 331 2.88 -4.61 -12.30
C ILE A 331 3.03 -3.19 -12.84
N CYS A 332 1.91 -2.58 -13.24
CA CYS A 332 1.86 -1.20 -13.73
C CYS A 332 1.59 -0.19 -12.61
N ASP A 333 2.33 0.91 -12.60
CA ASP A 333 2.08 2.10 -11.79
C ASP A 333 1.73 3.30 -12.67
N TRP A 334 0.47 3.73 -12.57
CA TRP A 334 -0.06 4.83 -13.36
C TRP A 334 0.48 6.20 -12.95
N SER A 335 0.69 6.43 -11.64
CA SER A 335 1.09 7.74 -11.12
C SER A 335 2.53 8.08 -11.44
N TYR A 336 3.42 7.08 -11.33
CA TYR A 336 4.86 7.27 -11.55
C TYR A 336 5.34 6.84 -12.93
N GLY A 337 4.46 6.24 -13.72
CA GLY A 337 4.77 5.76 -15.05
C GLY A 337 5.88 4.73 -15.08
N LYS A 338 5.71 3.71 -14.23
CA LYS A 338 6.67 2.63 -14.05
C LYS A 338 6.01 1.29 -14.22
N LEU A 339 6.63 0.46 -15.06
CA LEU A 339 6.37 -0.96 -15.13
C LEU A 339 7.48 -1.65 -14.32
N TYR A 340 7.09 -2.46 -13.35
CA TYR A 340 8.03 -3.23 -12.54
C TYR A 340 7.94 -4.72 -12.85
N ALA A 341 9.07 -5.41 -12.76
CA ALA A 341 9.14 -6.86 -12.66
C ALA A 341 9.34 -7.25 -11.19
N VAL A 342 8.36 -7.91 -10.58
CA VAL A 342 8.45 -8.43 -9.21
C VAL A 342 8.90 -9.88 -9.25
N HIS A 343 10.04 -10.16 -8.64
CA HIS A 343 10.61 -11.50 -8.52
C HIS A 343 10.19 -12.12 -7.19
N LEU A 344 9.22 -13.04 -7.25
CA LEU A 344 8.70 -13.72 -6.07
C LEU A 344 9.67 -14.83 -5.62
N LYS A 345 9.92 -14.90 -4.31
CA LYS A 345 10.77 -15.91 -3.67
C LYS A 345 9.97 -16.65 -2.61
N PRO A 346 9.96 -18.00 -2.59
CA PRO A 346 9.29 -18.78 -1.56
C PRO A 346 9.77 -18.41 -0.15
N ASP A 347 8.82 -18.23 0.77
CA ASP A 347 9.06 -18.05 2.20
C ASP A 347 7.98 -18.79 2.98
N GLY A 348 8.32 -20.01 3.43
CA GLY A 348 7.36 -20.94 4.02
C GLY A 348 6.19 -21.25 3.07
N ALA A 349 4.97 -21.16 3.59
CA ALA A 349 3.71 -21.35 2.85
C ALA A 349 3.28 -20.13 2.02
N SER A 350 4.14 -19.11 1.91
CA SER A 350 3.91 -17.87 1.18
C SER A 350 5.17 -17.45 0.40
N PHE A 351 5.28 -16.16 0.10
CA PHE A 351 6.35 -15.57 -0.70
C PHE A 351 6.82 -14.25 -0.10
N THR A 352 8.05 -13.88 -0.43
CA THR A 352 8.56 -12.50 -0.41
C THR A 352 8.77 -12.03 -1.84
N GLY A 353 8.94 -10.72 -2.07
CA GLY A 353 9.15 -10.17 -3.40
C GLY A 353 10.34 -9.22 -3.48
N GLU A 354 11.08 -9.27 -4.59
CA GLU A 354 12.08 -8.29 -4.97
C GLU A 354 11.60 -7.47 -6.16
N LEU A 355 11.69 -6.15 -6.02
CA LEU A 355 11.25 -5.20 -7.04
C LEU A 355 12.40 -4.86 -7.99
N GLU A 356 12.17 -5.00 -9.29
CA GLU A 356 13.06 -4.52 -10.35
C GLU A 356 12.30 -3.56 -11.26
N GLU A 357 12.85 -2.37 -11.49
CA GLU A 357 12.29 -1.45 -12.50
C GLU A 357 12.52 -2.04 -13.89
N PHE A 358 11.45 -2.13 -14.68
CA PHE A 358 11.49 -2.78 -15.99
C PHE A 358 11.37 -1.76 -17.13
N ILE A 359 10.42 -0.83 -17.04
CA ILE A 359 10.30 0.32 -17.96
C ILE A 359 9.92 1.55 -17.14
N SER A 360 10.62 2.67 -17.38
CA SER A 360 10.23 3.98 -16.87
C SER A 360 9.97 4.98 -18.00
N GLY A 361 9.12 5.97 -17.74
CA GLY A 361 8.91 7.11 -18.62
C GLY A 361 8.10 8.21 -17.95
N THR A 362 8.40 9.46 -18.29
CA THR A 362 7.75 10.63 -17.66
C THR A 362 7.17 11.56 -18.73
N PRO A 363 5.84 11.63 -18.93
CA PRO A 363 4.79 10.84 -18.29
C PRO A 363 4.54 9.50 -19.00
N LEU A 364 4.22 8.44 -18.26
CA LEU A 364 3.85 7.13 -18.81
C LEU A 364 2.69 6.51 -18.02
N ALA A 365 1.49 7.05 -18.15
CA ALA A 365 0.32 6.67 -17.37
C ALA A 365 -0.19 5.24 -17.70
N LEU A 366 0.53 4.20 -17.25
CA LEU A 366 0.29 2.79 -17.57
C LEU A 366 -1.07 2.33 -17.08
N THR A 367 -1.85 1.72 -17.96
CA THR A 367 -3.21 1.26 -17.65
C THR A 367 -3.34 -0.26 -17.63
N ASP A 368 -2.80 -0.96 -18.63
CA ASP A 368 -2.89 -2.41 -18.68
C ASP A 368 -1.81 -3.04 -19.57
N LEU A 369 -1.59 -4.35 -19.44
CA LEU A 369 -0.60 -5.10 -20.18
C LEU A 369 -0.96 -6.59 -20.34
N VAL A 370 -0.48 -7.19 -21.43
CA VAL A 370 -0.63 -8.63 -21.71
C VAL A 370 0.64 -9.21 -22.33
N ILE A 371 0.84 -10.52 -22.13
CA ILE A 371 1.75 -11.32 -22.96
C ILE A 371 0.94 -11.94 -24.09
N ASN A 372 1.31 -11.69 -25.34
CA ASN A 372 0.62 -12.28 -26.47
C ASN A 372 1.10 -13.72 -26.70
N PRO A 373 0.22 -14.74 -26.63
CA PRO A 373 0.61 -16.14 -26.73
C PRO A 373 1.02 -16.56 -28.15
N LYS A 374 0.73 -15.76 -29.20
CA LYS A 374 1.07 -16.11 -30.59
C LYS A 374 2.49 -15.70 -30.96
N ASP A 375 2.94 -14.54 -30.53
CA ASP A 375 4.27 -14.01 -30.88
C ASP A 375 5.25 -14.00 -29.70
N GLY A 376 4.76 -14.06 -28.46
CA GLY A 376 5.54 -14.03 -27.23
C GLY A 376 6.05 -12.63 -26.84
N ALA A 377 5.53 -11.56 -27.44
CA ALA A 377 5.83 -10.19 -27.03
C ALA A 377 4.90 -9.72 -25.91
N MET A 378 5.37 -8.75 -25.13
CA MET A 378 4.52 -8.03 -24.18
C MET A 378 3.94 -6.80 -24.87
N TYR A 379 2.68 -6.50 -24.59
CA TYR A 379 2.00 -5.29 -25.03
C TYR A 379 1.49 -4.54 -23.81
N PHE A 380 1.61 -3.22 -23.80
CA PHE A 380 1.04 -2.39 -22.73
C PHE A 380 0.39 -1.14 -23.30
N ALA A 381 -0.62 -0.64 -22.59
CA ALA A 381 -1.30 0.61 -22.88
C ALA A 381 -0.99 1.67 -21.83
N VAL A 382 -1.10 2.93 -22.26
CA VAL A 382 -1.14 4.09 -21.37
C VAL A 382 -2.42 4.86 -21.65
N GLY A 383 -2.96 5.57 -20.65
CA GLY A 383 -4.21 6.29 -20.78
C GLY A 383 -4.92 6.52 -19.44
N GLY A 384 -6.25 6.42 -19.45
CA GLY A 384 -7.11 6.69 -18.31
C GLY A 384 -7.31 8.18 -18.03
N ARG A 385 -8.38 8.54 -17.32
CA ARG A 385 -8.74 9.91 -16.93
C ARG A 385 -8.69 10.92 -18.09
N LYS A 386 -9.11 10.46 -19.28
CA LYS A 386 -9.10 11.22 -20.54
C LYS A 386 -7.72 11.72 -20.96
N THR A 387 -6.62 11.15 -20.46
CA THR A 387 -5.28 11.50 -20.91
C THR A 387 -5.00 10.90 -22.29
N GLN A 388 -3.98 11.42 -22.98
CA GLN A 388 -3.51 10.86 -24.24
C GLN A 388 -3.13 9.38 -24.07
N SER A 389 -3.67 8.53 -24.93
CA SER A 389 -3.51 7.07 -24.88
C SER A 389 -2.57 6.57 -25.97
N GLY A 390 -1.93 5.43 -25.73
CA GLY A 390 -1.00 4.80 -26.67
C GLY A 390 -0.83 3.31 -26.40
N LEU A 391 -0.47 2.56 -27.44
CA LEU A 391 -0.18 1.12 -27.38
C LEU A 391 1.28 0.88 -27.75
N TYR A 392 1.97 0.12 -26.90
CA TYR A 392 3.38 -0.19 -27.04
C TYR A 392 3.61 -1.70 -27.09
N ARG A 393 4.72 -2.09 -27.71
CA ARG A 393 5.21 -3.46 -27.76
C ARG A 393 6.60 -3.53 -27.13
N VAL A 394 6.84 -4.59 -26.37
CA VAL A 394 8.15 -4.88 -25.74
C VAL A 394 8.67 -6.21 -26.26
N THR A 395 9.91 -6.19 -26.73
CA THR A 395 10.65 -7.36 -27.24
C THR A 395 12.01 -7.46 -26.56
N TYR A 396 12.58 -8.67 -26.52
CA TYR A 396 13.95 -8.90 -26.04
C TYR A 396 14.92 -8.97 -27.22
N THR A 397 15.98 -8.18 -27.15
CA THR A 397 17.04 -8.06 -28.17
C THR A 397 18.44 -8.37 -27.61
N GLY A 398 18.53 -8.77 -26.34
CA GLY A 398 19.78 -9.20 -25.73
C GLY A 398 20.19 -10.62 -26.10
N ASP A 399 21.32 -11.07 -25.53
CA ASP A 399 21.96 -12.34 -25.87
C ASP A 399 21.53 -13.52 -24.98
N GLU A 400 20.74 -13.30 -23.93
CA GLU A 400 20.32 -14.38 -23.03
C GLU A 400 19.29 -15.32 -23.70
N PRO A 401 19.30 -16.62 -23.38
CA PRO A 401 18.35 -17.56 -23.95
C PRO A 401 16.90 -17.24 -23.55
N THR A 402 16.00 -17.28 -24.54
CA THR A 402 14.55 -17.04 -24.40
C THR A 402 13.72 -18.32 -24.47
N ASN A 403 14.36 -19.47 -24.26
CA ASN A 403 13.68 -20.76 -24.20
C ASN A 403 12.60 -20.74 -23.09
N PRO A 404 11.48 -21.45 -23.26
CA PRO A 404 10.45 -21.52 -22.24
C PRO A 404 11.03 -21.86 -20.85
N ALA A 405 10.66 -21.08 -19.86
CA ALA A 405 11.06 -21.32 -18.48
C ALA A 405 10.55 -22.68 -18.00
N ILE A 406 11.34 -23.35 -17.16
CA ILE A 406 10.92 -24.60 -16.52
C ILE A 406 9.85 -24.25 -15.49
N THR A 407 8.72 -24.94 -15.55
CA THR A 407 7.59 -24.77 -14.63
C THR A 407 7.38 -26.04 -13.79
N GLY A 408 6.71 -25.91 -12.64
CA GLY A 408 6.33 -27.06 -11.81
C GLY A 408 7.47 -27.70 -11.01
N THR A 409 8.59 -27.00 -10.81
CA THR A 409 9.65 -27.48 -9.92
C THR A 409 9.25 -27.35 -8.46
N ILE A 410 9.47 -28.42 -7.67
CA ILE A 410 9.39 -28.36 -6.21
C ILE A 410 10.44 -27.37 -5.71
N ASP A 411 10.00 -26.36 -4.98
CA ASP A 411 10.85 -25.36 -4.34
C ASP A 411 10.88 -25.51 -2.80
N ALA A 412 11.63 -24.65 -2.13
CA ALA A 412 11.81 -24.68 -0.67
C ALA A 412 10.52 -24.45 0.13
N GLY A 413 9.45 -23.89 -0.46
CA GLY A 413 8.16 -23.64 0.19
C GLY A 413 7.05 -24.62 -0.21
N SER A 414 7.30 -25.54 -1.15
CA SER A 414 6.27 -26.40 -1.73
C SER A 414 5.58 -27.33 -0.73
N GLU A 415 6.33 -27.88 0.24
CA GLU A 415 5.76 -28.70 1.33
C GLU A 415 4.85 -27.86 2.24
N ALA A 416 5.31 -26.65 2.62
CA ALA A 416 4.54 -25.75 3.46
C ALA A 416 3.25 -25.27 2.77
N ARG A 417 3.31 -24.96 1.47
CA ARG A 417 2.12 -24.64 0.66
C ARG A 417 1.17 -25.82 0.53
N THR A 418 1.69 -27.04 0.40
CA THR A 418 0.87 -28.27 0.38
C THR A 418 0.12 -28.44 1.70
N LEU A 419 0.81 -28.28 2.83
CA LEU A 419 0.18 -28.32 4.16
C LEU A 419 -0.86 -27.21 4.33
N ARG A 420 -0.56 -25.96 3.91
CA ARG A 420 -1.53 -24.87 3.92
C ARG A 420 -2.79 -25.25 3.16
N ARG A 421 -2.67 -25.73 1.92
CA ARG A 421 -3.82 -26.13 1.08
C ARG A 421 -4.64 -27.28 1.68
N GLN A 422 -4.00 -28.20 2.41
CA GLN A 422 -4.71 -29.24 3.16
C GLN A 422 -5.58 -28.66 4.29
N LEU A 423 -5.12 -27.60 4.96
CA LEU A 423 -5.90 -26.89 5.97
C LEU A 423 -7.01 -26.04 5.33
N GLU A 424 -6.70 -25.35 4.23
CA GLU A 424 -7.65 -24.56 3.46
C GLU A 424 -8.79 -25.39 2.88
N ALA A 425 -8.57 -26.69 2.68
CA ALA A 425 -9.62 -27.62 2.27
C ALA A 425 -10.76 -27.75 3.29
N PHE A 426 -10.62 -27.24 4.52
CA PHE A 426 -11.72 -27.15 5.51
C PHE A 426 -12.42 -25.78 5.53
N HIS A 427 -12.02 -24.84 4.67
CA HIS A 427 -12.62 -23.52 4.62
C HIS A 427 -14.00 -23.57 3.92
N GLY A 428 -14.94 -22.74 4.40
CA GLY A 428 -16.26 -22.55 3.79
C GLY A 428 -17.30 -23.61 4.12
N HIS A 429 -16.95 -24.66 4.87
CA HIS A 429 -17.89 -25.69 5.29
C HIS A 429 -17.53 -26.31 6.64
N ARG A 430 -18.47 -27.08 7.18
CA ARG A 430 -18.27 -27.85 8.41
C ARG A 430 -17.75 -29.25 8.08
N ASP A 431 -16.69 -29.67 8.76
CA ASP A 431 -16.13 -31.02 8.67
C ASP A 431 -15.73 -31.53 10.08
N PRO A 432 -16.20 -32.71 10.52
CA PRO A 432 -15.84 -33.28 11.82
C PRO A 432 -14.33 -33.47 12.07
N LYS A 433 -13.51 -33.56 11.01
CA LYS A 433 -12.06 -33.73 11.09
C LYS A 433 -11.30 -32.40 11.11
N ALA A 434 -11.95 -31.29 10.80
CA ALA A 434 -11.28 -29.99 10.63
C ALA A 434 -10.53 -29.57 11.90
N VAL A 435 -11.19 -29.63 13.06
CA VAL A 435 -10.59 -29.22 14.35
C VAL A 435 -9.36 -30.05 14.66
N ASP A 436 -9.45 -31.38 14.62
CA ASP A 436 -8.33 -32.25 14.96
C ASP A 436 -7.16 -32.14 13.97
N THR A 437 -7.46 -31.90 12.69
CA THR A 437 -6.43 -31.71 11.66
C THR A 437 -5.74 -30.36 11.79
N ALA A 438 -6.50 -29.29 12.07
CA ALA A 438 -5.98 -27.93 12.14
C ALA A 438 -5.27 -27.60 13.46
N TRP A 439 -5.70 -28.19 14.58
CA TRP A 439 -5.23 -27.82 15.92
C TRP A 439 -3.70 -27.82 16.08
N PRO A 440 -2.96 -28.85 15.63
CA PRO A 440 -1.50 -28.89 15.77
C PRO A 440 -0.78 -27.74 15.06
N HIS A 441 -1.44 -27.08 14.12
CA HIS A 441 -0.87 -26.03 13.28
C HIS A 441 -1.20 -24.61 13.75
N LEU A 442 -2.05 -24.46 14.77
CA LEU A 442 -2.36 -23.16 15.39
C LEU A 442 -1.13 -22.48 16.03
N GLY A 443 -0.13 -23.28 16.44
CA GLY A 443 1.14 -22.82 16.99
C GLY A 443 2.30 -22.80 15.99
N SER A 444 2.07 -23.06 14.69
CA SER A 444 3.13 -23.13 13.68
C SER A 444 3.99 -21.85 13.67
N PRO A 445 5.32 -21.90 13.45
CA PRO A 445 6.11 -20.67 13.25
C PRO A 445 5.76 -19.95 11.94
N ASP A 446 5.23 -20.67 10.94
CA ASP A 446 4.76 -20.12 9.68
C ASP A 446 3.39 -19.46 9.86
N ARG A 447 3.32 -18.16 9.57
CA ARG A 447 2.12 -17.35 9.74
C ARG A 447 0.96 -17.77 8.85
N PHE A 448 1.23 -18.19 7.61
CA PHE A 448 0.19 -18.58 6.66
C PHE A 448 -0.37 -19.97 6.98
N ILE A 449 0.45 -20.86 7.55
CA ILE A 449 -0.04 -22.12 8.15
C ILE A 449 -0.92 -21.84 9.37
N ARG A 450 -0.48 -20.97 10.29
CA ARG A 450 -1.31 -20.55 11.45
C ARG A 450 -2.64 -19.94 11.00
N TRP A 451 -2.60 -19.10 9.97
CA TRP A 451 -3.80 -18.50 9.37
C TRP A 451 -4.79 -19.55 8.89
N ALA A 452 -4.35 -20.46 8.01
CA ALA A 452 -5.21 -21.49 7.47
C ALA A 452 -5.77 -22.41 8.57
N ALA A 453 -4.95 -22.78 9.55
CA ALA A 453 -5.42 -23.56 10.70
C ALA A 453 -6.50 -22.82 11.51
N ARG A 454 -6.31 -21.51 11.77
CA ARG A 454 -7.29 -20.70 12.50
C ARG A 454 -8.59 -20.57 11.70
N VAL A 455 -8.51 -20.24 10.41
CA VAL A 455 -9.70 -20.08 9.56
C VAL A 455 -10.47 -21.41 9.44
N ALA A 456 -9.77 -22.53 9.34
CA ALA A 456 -10.39 -23.87 9.34
C ALA A 456 -11.27 -24.10 10.58
N ILE A 457 -10.78 -23.77 11.80
CA ILE A 457 -11.58 -23.93 13.03
C ILE A 457 -12.68 -22.86 13.16
N GLU A 458 -12.49 -21.66 12.59
CA GLU A 458 -13.50 -20.59 12.58
C GLU A 458 -14.74 -20.96 11.73
N HIS A 459 -14.61 -21.90 10.78
CA HIS A 459 -15.75 -22.44 10.01
C HIS A 459 -16.51 -23.56 10.74
N GLN A 460 -15.99 -24.04 11.86
CA GLN A 460 -16.60 -25.13 12.63
C GLN A 460 -17.51 -24.61 13.74
N ASP A 461 -18.34 -25.49 14.29
CA ASP A 461 -19.19 -25.16 15.43
C ASP A 461 -18.33 -24.88 16.68
N PRO A 462 -18.32 -23.66 17.23
CA PRO A 462 -17.47 -23.31 18.37
C PRO A 462 -17.75 -24.13 19.63
N ASP A 463 -18.96 -24.65 19.81
CA ASP A 463 -19.30 -25.47 20.98
C ASP A 463 -18.48 -26.77 21.02
N THR A 464 -18.01 -27.26 19.87
CA THR A 464 -17.24 -28.51 19.76
C THR A 464 -15.77 -28.38 20.17
N TRP A 465 -15.22 -27.16 20.21
CA TRP A 465 -13.79 -26.93 20.47
C TRP A 465 -13.50 -25.81 21.47
N ARG A 466 -14.52 -25.11 21.98
CA ARG A 466 -14.39 -24.04 22.99
C ARG A 466 -13.56 -24.46 24.18
N ASP A 467 -13.86 -25.61 24.80
CA ASP A 467 -13.15 -26.05 26.00
C ASP A 467 -11.69 -26.40 25.71
N ARG A 468 -11.40 -26.91 24.49
CA ARG A 468 -10.04 -27.15 24.02
C ARG A 468 -9.26 -25.84 23.87
N ALA A 469 -9.87 -24.80 23.30
CA ALA A 469 -9.24 -23.48 23.17
C ALA A 469 -8.91 -22.86 24.54
N LEU A 470 -9.86 -22.97 25.49
CA LEU A 470 -9.69 -22.46 26.84
C LEU A 470 -8.64 -23.24 27.65
N ALA A 471 -8.40 -24.51 27.32
CA ALA A 471 -7.42 -25.37 27.99
C ALA A 471 -6.03 -25.38 27.32
N GLU A 472 -5.87 -24.82 26.12
CA GLU A 472 -4.61 -24.82 25.38
C GLU A 472 -3.47 -24.16 26.18
N GLN A 473 -2.29 -24.78 26.15
CA GLN A 473 -1.11 -24.44 26.95
C GLN A 473 0.05 -23.93 26.11
N ASP A 474 0.15 -24.31 24.83
CA ASP A 474 1.13 -23.68 23.94
C ASP A 474 0.77 -22.21 23.73
N PRO A 475 1.68 -21.25 24.00
CA PRO A 475 1.35 -19.82 23.93
C PRO A 475 0.82 -19.38 22.57
N GLN A 476 1.41 -19.85 21.47
CA GLN A 476 1.02 -19.39 20.13
C GLN A 476 -0.29 -20.04 19.68
N ALA A 477 -0.47 -21.34 19.95
CA ALA A 477 -1.73 -22.04 19.67
C ALA A 477 -2.88 -21.48 20.51
N SER A 478 -2.63 -21.18 21.79
CA SER A 478 -3.62 -20.58 22.69
C SER A 478 -4.08 -19.22 22.17
N LEU A 479 -3.15 -18.33 21.80
CA LEU A 479 -3.49 -17.02 21.24
C LEU A 479 -4.33 -17.14 19.95
N SER A 480 -3.95 -18.04 19.04
CA SER A 480 -4.68 -18.27 17.79
C SER A 480 -6.09 -18.83 18.05
N ALA A 481 -6.22 -19.80 18.96
CA ALA A 481 -7.49 -20.44 19.32
C ALA A 481 -8.44 -19.48 20.06
N LEU A 482 -7.93 -18.67 20.99
CA LEU A 482 -8.72 -17.71 21.75
C LEU A 482 -9.17 -16.53 20.87
N LEU A 483 -8.35 -16.10 19.91
CA LEU A 483 -8.76 -15.15 18.89
C LEU A 483 -9.93 -15.71 18.06
N ALA A 484 -9.77 -16.92 17.52
CA ALA A 484 -10.82 -17.60 16.76
C ALA A 484 -12.11 -17.69 17.58
N LEU A 485 -12.02 -18.19 18.83
CA LEU A 485 -13.15 -18.39 19.72
C LEU A 485 -13.92 -17.09 19.93
N THR A 486 -13.20 -16.00 20.18
CA THR A 486 -13.80 -14.68 20.41
C THR A 486 -14.54 -14.19 19.15
N ARG A 487 -13.91 -14.30 17.98
CA ARG A 487 -14.46 -13.81 16.71
C ARG A 487 -15.72 -14.56 16.29
N VAL A 488 -15.78 -15.88 16.51
CA VAL A 488 -16.97 -16.69 16.17
C VAL A 488 -18.07 -16.66 17.22
N SER A 489 -17.76 -16.26 18.46
CA SER A 489 -18.74 -16.23 19.56
C SER A 489 -19.56 -14.93 19.63
N ALA A 490 -19.07 -13.83 19.05
CA ALA A 490 -19.78 -12.56 19.04
C ALA A 490 -19.40 -11.67 17.86
N ASN A 491 -20.37 -10.91 17.36
CA ASN A 491 -20.13 -9.82 16.41
C ASN A 491 -19.63 -8.57 17.14
N ASP A 492 -18.80 -7.77 16.47
CA ASP A 492 -18.38 -6.47 16.97
C ASP A 492 -19.57 -5.50 17.08
N PRO A 493 -19.47 -4.39 17.84
CA PRO A 493 -20.57 -3.45 18.01
C PRO A 493 -21.09 -2.83 16.70
N PHE A 494 -20.28 -2.72 15.64
CA PHE A 494 -20.70 -2.12 14.37
C PHE A 494 -21.47 -3.08 13.47
N HIS A 495 -21.19 -4.38 13.55
CA HIS A 495 -21.86 -5.40 12.74
C HIS A 495 -22.92 -6.19 13.53
N ARG A 496 -23.00 -6.01 14.85
CA ARG A 496 -24.01 -6.63 15.70
C ARG A 496 -25.41 -6.11 15.36
N LYS A 497 -26.28 -7.03 14.99
CA LYS A 497 -27.71 -6.77 14.77
C LYS A 497 -28.46 -6.87 16.09
N PRO A 498 -29.60 -6.17 16.25
CA PRO A 498 -30.45 -6.32 17.44
C PRO A 498 -30.94 -7.75 17.70
N THR A 499 -30.96 -8.60 16.67
CA THR A 499 -31.34 -10.02 16.74
C THR A 499 -30.23 -10.95 17.17
N ASP A 500 -28.97 -10.49 17.19
CA ASP A 500 -27.83 -11.32 17.55
C ASP A 500 -27.83 -11.60 19.06
N ALA A 501 -27.18 -12.71 19.45
CA ALA A 501 -26.99 -13.01 20.86
C ALA A 501 -26.22 -11.88 21.56
N LYS A 502 -26.63 -11.58 22.81
CA LYS A 502 -25.90 -10.63 23.63
C LYS A 502 -24.51 -11.20 23.97
N PRO A 503 -23.49 -10.33 24.13
CA PRO A 503 -22.19 -10.74 24.65
C PRO A 503 -22.30 -11.59 25.92
N ASP A 504 -21.57 -12.70 25.98
CA ASP A 504 -21.53 -13.62 27.12
C ASP A 504 -20.40 -13.23 28.10
N PRO A 505 -20.73 -12.67 29.29
CA PRO A 505 -19.72 -12.28 30.28
C PRO A 505 -19.01 -13.47 30.90
N ALA A 506 -19.65 -14.64 30.99
CA ALA A 506 -19.04 -15.84 31.54
C ALA A 506 -17.95 -16.38 30.60
N LEU A 507 -18.23 -16.39 29.30
CA LEU A 507 -17.22 -16.71 28.29
C LEU A 507 -16.07 -15.70 28.31
N GLN A 508 -16.36 -14.40 28.42
CA GLN A 508 -15.33 -13.37 28.57
C GLN A 508 -14.41 -13.67 29.76
N GLY A 509 -14.97 -13.96 30.94
CA GLY A 509 -14.20 -14.31 32.13
C GLY A 509 -13.25 -15.48 31.90
N ARG A 510 -13.74 -16.57 31.31
CA ARG A 510 -12.94 -17.78 31.01
C ARG A 510 -11.82 -17.54 30.00
N ILE A 511 -12.05 -16.68 29.00
CA ILE A 511 -11.01 -16.28 28.05
C ILE A 511 -9.93 -15.46 28.75
N LEU A 512 -10.32 -14.46 29.55
CA LEU A 512 -9.37 -13.63 30.31
C LEU A 512 -8.54 -14.45 31.31
N GLU A 513 -9.16 -15.43 31.98
CA GLU A 513 -8.46 -16.41 32.82
C GLU A 513 -7.42 -17.21 32.02
N SER A 514 -7.72 -17.55 30.76
CA SER A 514 -6.80 -18.26 29.89
C SER A 514 -5.62 -17.41 29.46
N LEU A 515 -5.85 -16.14 29.11
CA LEU A 515 -4.80 -15.18 28.80
C LEU A 515 -3.87 -14.93 30.00
N ASN A 516 -4.41 -14.92 31.22
CA ASN A 516 -3.62 -14.71 32.44
C ASN A 516 -2.60 -15.84 32.73
N ARG A 517 -2.72 -17.00 32.08
CA ARG A 517 -1.70 -18.07 32.17
C ARG A 517 -0.41 -17.71 31.41
N LEU A 518 -0.50 -16.82 30.42
CA LEU A 518 0.63 -16.44 29.59
C LEU A 518 1.52 -15.44 30.33
N THR A 519 2.79 -15.81 30.52
CA THR A 519 3.76 -14.96 31.23
C THR A 519 4.39 -13.94 30.28
N TRP A 520 4.04 -12.66 30.41
CA TRP A 520 4.53 -11.56 29.54
C TRP A 520 6.03 -11.58 29.24
N THR A 521 6.88 -11.79 30.26
CA THR A 521 8.34 -11.78 30.12
C THR A 521 8.91 -12.98 29.35
N LYS A 522 8.11 -14.03 29.15
CA LYS A 522 8.49 -15.22 28.37
C LYS A 522 8.02 -15.15 26.91
N LEU A 523 7.15 -14.19 26.57
CA LEU A 523 6.62 -14.04 25.22
C LEU A 523 7.62 -13.29 24.33
N SER A 524 7.69 -13.70 23.06
CA SER A 524 8.33 -12.89 22.02
C SER A 524 7.53 -11.60 21.79
N ASP A 525 8.13 -10.59 21.16
CA ASP A 525 7.41 -9.33 20.87
C ASP A 525 6.23 -9.55 19.90
N ALA A 526 6.32 -10.51 18.98
CA ALA A 526 5.18 -10.93 18.15
C ALA A 526 4.05 -11.54 18.99
N GLN A 527 4.36 -12.44 19.93
CA GLN A 527 3.37 -13.02 20.83
C GLN A 527 2.76 -11.99 21.79
N LYS A 528 3.51 -10.96 22.19
CA LYS A 528 2.97 -9.84 22.97
C LYS A 528 1.94 -9.06 22.16
N LEU A 529 2.22 -8.76 20.89
CA LEU A 529 1.26 -8.10 20.01
C LEU A 529 0.01 -8.96 19.78
N ASP A 530 0.18 -10.26 19.54
CA ASP A 530 -0.93 -11.22 19.44
C ASP A 530 -1.77 -11.23 20.73
N LEU A 531 -1.13 -11.27 21.90
CA LEU A 531 -1.81 -11.22 23.21
C LEU A 531 -2.62 -9.94 23.37
N LEU A 532 -2.04 -8.78 23.08
CA LEU A 532 -2.74 -7.50 23.15
C LEU A 532 -3.92 -7.47 22.18
N ARG A 533 -3.74 -7.95 20.95
CA ARG A 533 -4.83 -8.07 19.97
C ARG A 533 -5.97 -8.95 20.48
N VAL A 534 -5.69 -10.08 21.12
CA VAL A 534 -6.75 -10.92 21.70
C VAL A 534 -7.49 -10.17 22.82
N TYR A 535 -6.80 -9.43 23.69
CA TYR A 535 -7.47 -8.57 24.67
C TYR A 535 -8.38 -7.54 23.99
N GLU A 536 -7.91 -6.87 22.94
CA GLU A 536 -8.72 -5.88 22.23
C GLU A 536 -10.00 -6.48 21.65
N VAL A 537 -9.90 -7.62 20.96
CA VAL A 537 -11.05 -8.27 20.33
C VAL A 537 -12.03 -8.80 21.39
N VAL A 538 -11.54 -9.32 22.53
CA VAL A 538 -12.36 -9.76 23.66
C VAL A 538 -13.12 -8.60 24.28
N LEU A 539 -12.43 -7.49 24.57
CA LEU A 539 -13.02 -6.31 25.20
C LEU A 539 -13.99 -5.56 24.25
N ASN A 540 -13.76 -5.66 22.94
CA ASN A 540 -14.65 -5.09 21.93
C ASN A 540 -15.90 -5.96 21.71
N ARG A 541 -15.72 -7.24 21.34
CA ARG A 541 -16.83 -8.12 20.93
C ARG A 541 -17.62 -8.64 22.11
N LEU A 542 -16.95 -9.02 23.21
CA LEU A 542 -17.62 -9.49 24.43
C LEU A 542 -17.98 -8.34 25.40
N GLY A 543 -17.67 -7.10 25.03
CA GLY A 543 -18.07 -5.89 25.74
C GLY A 543 -17.16 -5.50 26.90
N ARG A 544 -17.46 -4.37 27.53
CA ARG A 544 -16.69 -3.85 28.67
C ARG A 544 -16.87 -4.79 29.89
N PRO A 545 -15.78 -5.24 30.55
CA PRO A 545 -15.86 -6.06 31.75
C PRO A 545 -16.45 -5.32 32.95
N ASP A 546 -16.79 -6.08 34.00
CA ASP A 546 -17.16 -5.52 35.29
C ASP A 546 -16.02 -4.75 35.98
N ALA A 547 -16.37 -3.95 36.99
CA ALA A 547 -15.41 -3.08 37.69
C ALA A 547 -14.26 -3.87 38.33
N ALA A 548 -14.52 -5.04 38.91
CA ALA A 548 -13.50 -5.87 39.54
C ALA A 548 -12.47 -6.38 38.52
N THR A 549 -12.94 -6.77 37.34
CA THR A 549 -12.11 -7.23 36.23
C THR A 549 -11.32 -6.08 35.62
N VAL A 550 -11.93 -4.90 35.45
CA VAL A 550 -11.22 -3.67 35.04
C VAL A 550 -10.09 -3.35 36.02
N SER A 551 -10.32 -3.41 37.34
CA SER A 551 -9.25 -3.19 38.33
C SER A 551 -8.11 -4.19 38.22
N ARG A 552 -8.39 -5.48 37.98
CA ARG A 552 -7.34 -6.50 37.79
C ARG A 552 -6.54 -6.27 36.51
N LEU A 553 -7.22 -6.01 35.40
CA LEU A 553 -6.58 -5.76 34.10
C LEU A 553 -5.72 -4.49 34.15
N THR A 554 -6.24 -3.39 34.70
CA THR A 554 -5.48 -2.14 34.81
C THR A 554 -4.25 -2.30 35.71
N ALA A 555 -4.33 -3.08 36.80
CA ALA A 555 -3.15 -3.40 37.61
C ALA A 555 -2.10 -4.20 36.83
N PHE A 556 -2.52 -5.19 36.02
CA PHE A 556 -1.61 -5.95 35.16
C PHE A 556 -0.94 -5.06 34.10
N PHE A 557 -1.72 -4.28 33.35
CA PHE A 557 -1.19 -3.40 32.29
C PHE A 557 -0.24 -2.33 32.84
N ASP A 558 -0.41 -1.91 34.10
CA ASP A 558 0.49 -0.95 34.75
C ASP A 558 1.92 -1.47 34.85
N THR A 559 2.07 -2.79 35.05
CA THR A 559 3.38 -3.45 35.19
C THR A 559 4.15 -3.57 33.87
N ILE A 560 3.47 -3.45 32.73
CA ILE A 560 4.05 -3.65 31.39
C ILE A 560 4.00 -2.41 30.51
N TYR A 561 3.32 -1.34 30.94
CA TYR A 561 3.23 -0.07 30.21
C TYR A 561 4.13 1.00 30.86
N PRO A 562 5.04 1.68 30.13
CA PRO A 562 5.39 1.49 28.72
C PRO A 562 6.07 0.15 28.41
N GLY A 563 5.77 -0.41 27.24
CA GLY A 563 6.38 -1.62 26.69
C GLY A 563 7.65 -1.35 25.89
N SER A 564 8.13 -2.38 25.18
CA SER A 564 9.46 -2.41 24.53
C SER A 564 9.58 -1.63 23.23
N GLY A 565 8.48 -1.11 22.66
CA GLY A 565 8.50 -0.40 21.39
C GLY A 565 7.17 0.27 21.02
N PRO A 566 7.16 1.09 19.96
CA PRO A 566 6.02 1.94 19.60
C PRO A 566 4.75 1.13 19.28
N ALA A 567 4.86 -0.01 18.59
CA ALA A 567 3.70 -0.86 18.30
C ALA A 567 3.04 -1.38 19.58
N ILE A 568 3.81 -1.98 20.50
CA ILE A 568 3.29 -2.46 21.79
C ILE A 568 2.71 -1.30 22.61
N ASN A 569 3.35 -0.14 22.59
CA ASN A 569 2.87 1.04 23.30
C ASN A 569 1.55 1.58 22.73
N ALA A 570 1.36 1.54 21.41
CA ALA A 570 0.10 1.94 20.78
C ALA A 570 -1.06 1.04 21.22
N GLU A 571 -0.88 -0.29 21.15
CA GLU A 571 -1.89 -1.25 21.60
C GLU A 571 -2.17 -1.12 23.11
N LEU A 572 -1.13 -0.96 23.94
CA LEU A 572 -1.30 -0.72 25.37
C LEU A 572 -2.04 0.59 25.65
N ALA A 573 -1.73 1.68 24.93
CA ALA A 573 -2.41 2.96 25.06
C ALA A 573 -3.90 2.84 24.75
N SER A 574 -4.25 2.16 23.65
CA SER A 574 -5.65 1.85 23.27
C SER A 574 -6.39 1.13 24.40
N ILE A 575 -5.80 0.05 24.94
CA ILE A 575 -6.41 -0.76 26.00
C ILE A 575 -6.57 0.03 27.31
N VAL A 576 -5.52 0.71 27.80
CA VAL A 576 -5.59 1.41 29.10
C VAL A 576 -6.47 2.64 29.03
N VAL A 577 -6.59 3.30 27.87
CA VAL A 577 -7.57 4.36 27.64
C VAL A 577 -8.98 3.79 27.64
N PHE A 578 -9.22 2.71 26.88
CA PHE A 578 -10.53 2.05 26.88
C PHE A 578 -10.95 1.69 28.31
N LEU A 579 -10.04 1.11 29.10
CA LEU A 579 -10.31 0.71 30.49
C LEU A 579 -10.42 1.88 31.48
N GLU A 580 -10.10 3.12 31.09
CA GLU A 580 -10.06 4.30 31.97
C GLU A 580 -9.08 4.11 33.15
N ALA A 581 -7.87 3.62 32.85
CA ALA A 581 -6.85 3.39 33.87
C ALA A 581 -6.36 4.72 34.48
N PRO A 582 -6.18 4.82 35.81
CA PRO A 582 -5.86 6.09 36.48
C PRO A 582 -4.51 6.68 36.06
N TYR A 583 -3.57 5.84 35.60
CA TYR A 583 -2.25 6.25 35.11
C TYR A 583 -2.20 6.50 33.59
N ALA A 584 -3.29 6.25 32.85
CA ALA A 584 -3.30 6.28 31.39
C ALA A 584 -2.86 7.65 30.84
N ALA A 585 -3.38 8.74 31.40
CA ALA A 585 -3.00 10.10 30.98
C ALA A 585 -1.50 10.36 31.21
N ALA A 586 -1.01 10.10 32.43
CA ALA A 586 0.38 10.39 32.80
C ALA A 586 1.39 9.64 31.92
N LYS A 587 1.22 8.32 31.76
CA LYS A 587 2.16 7.49 30.96
C LYS A 587 2.08 7.81 29.47
N THR A 588 0.88 8.02 28.94
CA THR A 588 0.68 8.24 27.49
C THR A 588 1.08 9.65 27.06
N VAL A 589 0.85 10.68 27.90
CA VAL A 589 1.36 12.04 27.63
C VAL A 589 2.89 12.08 27.70
N ALA A 590 3.51 11.32 28.61
CA ALA A 590 4.97 11.21 28.65
C ALA A 590 5.52 10.58 27.36
N LEU A 591 4.90 9.51 26.85
CA LEU A 591 5.26 8.92 25.56
C LEU A 591 5.04 9.91 24.41
N LEU A 592 3.91 10.61 24.38
CA LEU A 592 3.62 11.68 23.41
C LEU A 592 4.76 12.72 23.37
N GLN A 593 5.22 13.23 24.51
CA GLN A 593 6.25 14.28 24.54
C GLN A 593 7.65 13.76 24.20
N GLN A 594 7.95 12.50 24.51
CA GLN A 594 9.28 11.89 24.28
C GLN A 594 9.42 11.29 22.87
N SER A 595 8.32 11.11 22.16
CA SER A 595 8.30 10.49 20.84
C SER A 595 9.01 11.38 19.82
N PRO A 596 9.99 10.86 19.07
CA PRO A 596 10.76 11.66 18.12
C PRO A 596 10.03 11.94 16.80
N THR A 597 8.99 11.17 16.48
CA THR A 597 8.26 11.26 15.21
C THR A 597 6.83 11.79 15.41
N GLN A 598 6.28 12.48 14.41
CA GLN A 598 4.89 12.95 14.48
C GLN A 598 3.92 11.77 14.49
N GLU A 599 4.24 10.66 13.82
CA GLU A 599 3.37 9.49 13.66
C GLU A 599 3.13 8.80 15.00
N GLU A 600 4.17 8.57 15.79
CA GLU A 600 4.02 8.06 17.15
C GLU A 600 3.23 9.02 18.02
N GLN A 601 3.53 10.32 17.93
CA GLN A 601 2.82 11.34 18.69
C GLN A 601 1.33 11.34 18.36
N LEU A 602 0.97 11.24 17.08
CA LEU A 602 -0.41 11.16 16.61
C LEU A 602 -1.11 9.90 17.12
N GLU A 603 -0.43 8.76 17.21
CA GLU A 603 -1.04 7.52 17.73
C GLU A 603 -1.40 7.64 19.22
N TYR A 604 -0.51 8.21 20.03
CA TYR A 604 -0.76 8.46 21.44
C TYR A 604 -1.84 9.53 21.65
N ALA A 605 -1.81 10.60 20.86
CA ALA A 605 -2.83 11.65 20.90
C ALA A 605 -4.20 11.11 20.48
N ARG A 606 -4.24 10.33 19.40
CA ARG A 606 -5.43 9.61 18.95
C ARG A 606 -5.98 8.76 20.09
N SER A 607 -5.17 7.99 20.79
CA SER A 607 -5.64 7.18 21.91
C SER A 607 -6.20 8.05 23.03
N LEU A 608 -5.45 9.06 23.49
CA LEU A 608 -5.83 9.97 24.58
C LEU A 608 -7.12 10.76 24.35
N ARG A 609 -7.52 10.99 23.09
CA ARG A 609 -8.63 11.88 22.73
C ARG A 609 -9.97 11.55 23.40
N VAL A 610 -10.19 10.30 23.81
CA VAL A 610 -11.44 9.86 24.44
C VAL A 610 -11.32 9.57 25.93
N LEU A 611 -10.12 9.69 26.51
CA LEU A 611 -9.86 9.41 27.93
C LEU A 611 -10.53 10.47 28.82
N LYS A 612 -11.32 10.04 29.80
CA LYS A 612 -12.04 10.94 30.73
C LYS A 612 -11.36 11.07 32.09
N THR A 613 -10.68 10.02 32.53
CA THR A 613 -10.10 9.94 33.88
C THR A 613 -8.57 10.05 33.90
N GLY A 614 -7.97 10.16 35.09
CA GLY A 614 -6.50 10.18 35.26
C GLY A 614 -5.80 11.51 34.91
N TRP A 615 -6.56 12.53 34.52
CA TRP A 615 -6.03 13.83 34.12
C TRP A 615 -5.73 14.74 35.32
N THR A 616 -4.58 15.42 35.29
CA THR A 616 -4.29 16.60 36.12
C THR A 616 -4.37 17.87 35.26
N PRO A 617 -4.51 19.07 35.86
CA PRO A 617 -4.47 20.33 35.12
C PRO A 617 -3.23 20.48 34.22
N GLU A 618 -2.07 20.02 34.71
CA GLU A 618 -0.80 20.07 33.99
C GLU A 618 -0.79 19.13 32.78
N LEU A 619 -1.29 17.90 32.94
CA LEU A 619 -1.38 16.93 31.84
C LEU A 619 -2.37 17.38 30.76
N ARG A 620 -3.54 17.92 31.16
CA ARG A 620 -4.52 18.49 30.22
C ARG A 620 -3.90 19.64 29.44
N LYS A 621 -3.25 20.56 30.14
CA LYS A 621 -2.57 21.70 29.51
C LYS A 621 -1.52 21.21 28.51
N ALA A 622 -0.64 20.28 28.91
CA ALA A 622 0.39 19.73 28.03
C ALA A 622 -0.19 19.10 26.76
N TYR A 623 -1.29 18.35 26.88
CA TYR A 623 -1.95 17.72 25.73
C TYR A 623 -2.57 18.75 24.76
N PHE A 624 -3.24 19.77 25.28
CA PHE A 624 -3.83 20.82 24.43
C PHE A 624 -2.79 21.80 23.85
N GLU A 625 -1.68 22.05 24.55
CA GLU A 625 -0.52 22.75 24.00
C GLU A 625 0.09 21.95 22.85
N TRP A 626 0.27 20.64 23.02
CA TRP A 626 0.70 19.76 21.93
C TRP A 626 -0.28 19.79 20.75
N LEU A 627 -1.60 19.73 20.96
CA LEU A 627 -2.58 19.86 19.87
C LEU A 627 -2.46 21.20 19.14
N GLY A 628 -2.13 22.28 19.85
CA GLY A 628 -1.82 23.58 19.25
C GLY A 628 -0.56 23.52 18.37
N GLN A 629 0.50 22.85 18.84
CA GLN A 629 1.75 22.65 18.10
C GLN A 629 1.56 21.72 16.89
N ALA A 630 0.76 20.66 17.02
CA ALA A 630 0.42 19.72 15.96
C ALA A 630 -0.29 20.41 14.78
N ASN A 631 -0.86 21.60 15.00
CA ASN A 631 -1.34 22.41 13.88
C ASN A 631 -0.21 22.84 12.92
N GLY A 632 1.05 22.85 13.34
CA GLY A 632 2.21 23.04 12.47
C GLY A 632 2.59 21.81 11.63
N TYR A 633 2.11 20.62 12.00
CA TYR A 633 2.54 19.35 11.38
C TYR A 633 2.09 19.22 9.94
N ARG A 634 2.74 18.30 9.22
CA ARG A 634 2.54 18.03 7.81
C ARG A 634 1.95 16.64 7.66
N GLY A 635 0.90 16.54 6.85
CA GLY A 635 0.28 15.27 6.53
C GLY A 635 -0.51 15.38 5.24
N GLY A 636 -1.13 14.27 4.87
CA GLY A 636 -1.97 14.16 3.68
C GLY A 636 -3.18 15.09 3.66
N ASN A 637 -3.90 15.08 2.53
CA ASN A 637 -5.11 15.89 2.33
C ASN A 637 -6.14 15.76 3.47
N SER A 638 -6.25 14.58 4.09
CA SER A 638 -7.19 14.32 5.21
C SER A 638 -6.63 14.62 6.60
N PHE A 639 -5.33 14.93 6.72
CA PHE A 639 -4.63 15.08 7.99
C PHE A 639 -5.26 16.13 8.93
N ARG A 640 -5.64 17.29 8.37
CA ARG A 640 -6.29 18.36 9.14
C ARG A 640 -7.65 17.92 9.69
N GLY A 641 -8.39 17.13 8.94
CA GLY A 641 -9.65 16.54 9.38
C GLY A 641 -9.44 15.62 10.58
N PHE A 642 -8.39 14.79 10.56
CA PHE A 642 -8.05 13.94 11.71
C PHE A 642 -7.66 14.73 12.96
N LEU A 643 -6.80 15.74 12.84
CA LEU A 643 -6.46 16.62 13.98
C LEU A 643 -7.69 17.30 14.56
N LYS A 644 -8.64 17.72 13.70
CA LYS A 644 -9.91 18.29 14.14
C LYS A 644 -10.76 17.27 14.88
N ILE A 645 -10.84 16.02 14.42
CA ILE A 645 -11.54 14.94 15.13
C ILE A 645 -10.89 14.70 16.50
N ILE A 646 -9.57 14.56 16.57
CA ILE A 646 -8.83 14.37 17.83
C ILE A 646 -9.12 15.50 18.81
N ARG A 647 -9.05 16.75 18.34
CA ARG A 647 -9.32 17.93 19.17
C ARG A 647 -10.76 17.94 19.66
N ASN A 648 -11.73 17.69 18.79
CA ASN A 648 -13.14 17.73 19.15
C ASN A 648 -13.50 16.62 20.15
N ASP A 649 -13.01 15.41 19.93
CA ASP A 649 -13.19 14.28 20.85
C ASP A 649 -12.58 14.64 22.22
N ALA A 650 -11.37 15.20 22.23
CA ALA A 650 -10.70 15.61 23.47
C ALA A 650 -11.48 16.69 24.23
N ILE A 651 -11.99 17.71 23.53
CA ILE A 651 -12.82 18.77 24.13
C ILE A 651 -14.11 18.19 24.72
N ALA A 652 -14.71 17.19 24.07
CA ALA A 652 -15.91 16.52 24.55
C ALA A 652 -15.69 15.75 25.87
N THR A 653 -14.44 15.44 26.23
CA THR A 653 -14.10 14.82 27.54
C THR A 653 -13.98 15.81 28.70
N LEU A 654 -13.96 17.13 28.43
CA LEU A 654 -13.72 18.16 29.44
C LEU A 654 -14.97 18.53 30.23
N ASN A 655 -14.81 18.71 31.53
CA ASN A 655 -15.81 19.39 32.37
C ASN A 655 -15.70 20.92 32.28
N ASP A 656 -16.66 21.65 32.83
CA ASP A 656 -16.72 23.12 32.68
C ASP A 656 -15.59 23.87 33.41
N ALA A 657 -15.05 23.30 34.49
CA ALA A 657 -13.90 23.86 35.19
C ALA A 657 -12.62 23.71 34.34
N GLU A 658 -12.40 22.53 33.74
CA GLU A 658 -11.29 22.29 32.81
C GLU A 658 -11.39 23.20 31.58
N LYS A 659 -12.59 23.38 31.01
CA LYS A 659 -12.80 24.30 29.88
C LYS A 659 -12.42 25.74 30.24
N SER A 660 -12.85 26.19 31.40
CA SER A 660 -12.54 27.52 31.91
C SER A 660 -11.04 27.70 32.16
N ALA A 661 -10.37 26.68 32.71
CA ALA A 661 -8.94 26.70 32.99
C ALA A 661 -8.07 26.68 31.73
N LEU A 662 -8.47 25.93 30.69
CA LEU A 662 -7.76 25.88 29.41
C LEU A 662 -7.99 27.15 28.57
N GLY A 663 -9.16 27.79 28.71
CA GLY A 663 -9.44 29.12 28.16
C GLY A 663 -9.11 29.23 26.67
N SER A 664 -8.16 30.10 26.34
CA SER A 664 -7.73 30.34 24.95
C SER A 664 -7.05 29.14 24.28
N LEU A 665 -6.51 28.17 25.04
CA LEU A 665 -5.95 26.93 24.46
C LEU A 665 -7.02 26.09 23.75
N LEU A 666 -8.31 26.30 24.04
CA LEU A 666 -9.42 25.65 23.37
C LEU A 666 -9.82 26.31 22.05
N ALA A 667 -9.42 27.57 21.83
CA ALA A 667 -9.67 28.26 20.56
C ALA A 667 -8.98 27.53 19.40
N GLU A 668 -9.57 27.56 18.20
CA GLU A 668 -8.95 26.94 17.03
C GLU A 668 -7.58 27.61 16.76
N PRO A 669 -6.49 26.84 16.67
CA PRO A 669 -5.17 27.42 16.49
C PRO A 669 -5.08 28.19 15.17
N PRO A 670 -4.32 29.31 15.11
CA PRO A 670 -4.15 30.08 13.88
C PRO A 670 -3.57 29.21 12.76
N PRO A 671 -3.79 29.57 11.48
CA PRO A 671 -3.31 28.79 10.34
C PRO A 671 -1.81 28.50 10.45
N PRO A 672 -1.36 27.33 9.97
CA PRO A 672 -0.02 26.83 10.23
C PRO A 672 1.04 27.86 9.86
N LYS A 673 1.86 28.26 10.83
CA LYS A 673 3.23 28.67 10.50
C LYS A 673 3.97 27.38 10.14
N ALA A 674 4.60 27.35 8.98
CA ALA A 674 5.42 26.22 8.56
C ALA A 674 6.53 25.99 9.59
N ILE A 675 6.34 25.00 10.46
CA ILE A 675 7.36 24.58 11.41
C ILE A 675 7.43 23.07 11.24
N VAL A 676 8.34 22.62 10.37
CA VAL A 676 9.00 21.34 10.61
C VAL A 676 9.63 21.53 11.99
N ALA A 677 9.34 20.66 12.96
CA ALA A 677 10.12 20.63 14.19
C ALA A 677 11.53 20.15 13.81
N ALA A 678 12.32 21.03 13.21
CA ALA A 678 13.75 20.92 13.23
C ALA A 678 14.09 20.84 14.71
N GLY A 679 14.79 19.78 15.13
CA GLY A 679 15.52 19.85 16.39
C GLY A 679 16.33 21.16 16.44
N PRO A 680 16.72 21.64 17.63
CA PRO A 680 17.51 22.86 17.75
C PRO A 680 18.66 22.83 16.72
N PRO A 681 18.88 23.92 15.95
CA PRO A 681 19.84 23.93 14.87
C PRO A 681 21.21 23.46 15.39
N ARG A 682 21.66 22.33 14.85
CA ARG A 682 22.92 21.71 15.26
C ARG A 682 24.07 22.50 14.65
N PRO A 683 25.16 22.75 15.40
CA PRO A 683 26.32 23.43 14.85
C PRO A 683 26.91 22.62 13.69
N PHE A 684 27.49 23.33 12.72
CA PHE A 684 28.31 22.71 11.70
C PHE A 684 29.49 21.99 12.38
N VAL A 685 29.68 20.73 12.03
CA VAL A 685 30.80 19.90 12.48
C VAL A 685 31.84 19.82 11.37
N LYS A 686 31.46 19.31 10.21
CA LYS A 686 32.37 19.09 9.07
C LYS A 686 31.59 18.82 7.79
N ALA A 687 32.07 19.31 6.64
CA ALA A 687 31.59 18.87 5.33
C ALA A 687 32.23 17.53 4.99
N TRP A 688 31.55 16.42 5.34
CA TRP A 688 32.07 15.08 5.16
C TRP A 688 32.14 14.69 3.68
N THR A 689 33.20 14.01 3.27
CA THR A 689 33.33 13.44 1.92
C THR A 689 33.18 11.92 1.94
N LEU A 690 32.84 11.34 0.78
CA LEU A 690 32.70 9.88 0.65
C LEU A 690 34.01 9.15 0.98
N ASP A 691 35.14 9.69 0.54
CA ASP A 691 36.47 9.10 0.77
C ASP A 691 36.88 9.09 2.25
N GLU A 692 36.34 10.01 3.05
CA GLU A 692 36.55 10.04 4.49
C GLU A 692 35.60 9.09 5.24
N LEU A 693 34.34 9.03 4.82
CA LEU A 693 33.30 8.27 5.53
C LEU A 693 33.38 6.76 5.28
N VAL A 694 33.71 6.33 4.06
CA VAL A 694 33.76 4.90 3.72
C VAL A 694 34.72 4.13 4.64
N PRO A 695 35.99 4.56 4.83
CA PRO A 695 36.91 3.86 5.73
C PRO A 695 36.47 3.84 7.20
N ILE A 696 35.73 4.87 7.64
CA ILE A 696 35.21 4.99 9.00
C ILE A 696 34.07 3.99 9.21
N VAL A 697 33.10 3.98 8.29
CA VAL A 697 31.93 3.11 8.33
C VAL A 697 32.34 1.64 8.21
N ASP A 698 33.19 1.28 7.25
CA ASP A 698 33.60 -0.12 7.04
C ASP A 698 34.21 -0.79 8.29
N LYS A 699 34.84 0.01 9.16
CA LYS A 699 35.50 -0.47 10.39
C LYS A 699 34.68 -0.25 11.65
N GLY A 700 33.61 0.55 11.60
CA GLY A 700 32.97 1.15 12.77
C GLY A 700 31.56 0.65 13.10
N LEU A 701 30.99 -0.33 12.39
CA LEU A 701 29.57 -0.70 12.52
C LEU A 701 29.21 -1.59 13.73
N LYS A 702 30.18 -2.01 14.56
CA LYS A 702 29.91 -2.88 15.72
C LYS A 702 29.80 -2.10 17.03
N GLY A 703 28.96 -2.59 17.95
CA GLY A 703 28.76 -2.00 19.29
C GLY A 703 28.10 -0.61 19.27
N ARG A 704 27.24 -0.35 18.29
CA ARG A 704 26.60 0.94 18.04
C ARG A 704 25.34 1.13 18.87
N ASN A 705 24.86 2.36 18.96
CA ASN A 705 23.66 2.69 19.76
C ASN A 705 22.43 2.83 18.86
N PHE A 706 21.53 1.85 18.95
CA PHE A 706 20.26 1.83 18.20
C PHE A 706 19.41 3.09 18.44
N ASP A 707 19.19 3.45 19.70
CA ASP A 707 18.31 4.56 20.07
C ASP A 707 18.89 5.91 19.61
N ARG A 708 20.22 6.09 19.70
CA ARG A 708 20.88 7.29 19.18
C ARG A 708 20.80 7.37 17.66
N GLY A 709 21.04 6.25 16.96
CA GLY A 709 20.90 6.20 15.50
C GLY A 709 19.48 6.53 15.02
N ARG A 710 18.46 6.01 15.73
CA ARG A 710 17.05 6.35 15.50
C ARG A 710 16.76 7.83 15.70
N LEU A 711 17.25 8.44 16.78
CA LEU A 711 17.09 9.87 17.03
C LEU A 711 17.76 10.73 15.96
N LEU A 712 18.95 10.32 15.50
CA LEU A 712 19.70 11.03 14.46
C LEU A 712 18.99 11.00 13.10
N PHE A 713 18.20 9.97 12.80
CA PHE A 713 17.40 9.90 11.56
C PHE A 713 16.39 11.06 11.47
N GLY A 714 15.78 11.45 12.60
CA GLY A 714 14.95 12.65 12.68
C GLY A 714 15.79 13.94 12.65
N ALA A 715 16.85 14.00 13.46
CA ALA A 715 17.67 15.20 13.61
C ALA A 715 18.40 15.63 12.32
N ALA A 716 18.84 14.66 11.50
CA ALA A 716 19.45 14.89 10.19
C ALA A 716 18.41 15.16 9.08
N GLN A 717 17.14 15.37 9.44
CA GLN A 717 16.02 15.64 8.54
C GLN A 717 15.68 14.51 7.55
N CYS A 718 16.30 13.33 7.66
CA CYS A 718 16.00 12.19 6.80
C CYS A 718 14.51 11.82 6.90
N ALA A 719 13.97 11.84 8.12
CA ALA A 719 12.55 11.57 8.39
C ALA A 719 11.59 12.59 7.75
N SER A 720 12.04 13.76 7.28
CA SER A 720 11.18 14.72 6.57
C SER A 720 10.70 14.18 5.22
N CYS A 721 11.56 13.39 4.57
CA CYS A 721 11.28 12.87 3.23
C CYS A 721 11.16 11.34 3.24
N HIS A 722 11.98 10.62 4.01
CA HIS A 722 12.10 9.18 3.95
C HIS A 722 11.33 8.46 5.06
N ARG A 723 10.79 7.30 4.68
CA ARG A 723 10.19 6.35 5.62
C ARG A 723 11.26 5.37 6.08
N TYR A 724 11.20 4.93 7.33
CA TYR A 724 12.02 3.87 7.88
C TYR A 724 11.27 3.16 9.00
N ASN A 725 11.14 1.84 8.90
CA ASN A 725 10.34 1.00 9.78
C ASN A 725 8.89 1.51 9.97
N ASN A 726 8.24 1.91 8.86
CA ASN A 726 6.92 2.55 8.82
C ASN A 726 6.82 3.95 9.46
N GLU A 727 7.93 4.58 9.84
CA GLU A 727 7.96 5.93 10.44
C GLU A 727 8.59 6.96 9.48
N GLY A 728 8.15 8.23 9.48
CA GLY A 728 8.72 9.31 8.67
C GLY A 728 7.99 9.62 7.36
N GLY A 729 8.60 10.51 6.56
CA GLY A 729 8.08 11.07 5.32
C GLY A 729 7.90 10.04 4.20
N SER A 730 7.05 10.33 3.21
CA SER A 730 6.82 9.44 2.05
C SER A 730 7.22 10.07 0.71
N PHE A 731 7.97 11.17 0.77
CA PHE A 731 8.42 11.90 -0.41
C PHE A 731 9.67 11.31 -1.05
N GLY A 732 10.55 10.72 -0.23
CA GLY A 732 11.68 9.91 -0.63
C GLY A 732 11.39 8.41 -0.48
N PRO A 733 12.33 7.54 -0.90
CA PRO A 733 12.21 6.09 -0.76
C PRO A 733 12.12 5.65 0.69
N ASP A 734 11.38 4.56 0.91
CA ASP A 734 11.40 3.84 2.17
C ASP A 734 12.76 3.17 2.33
N LEU A 735 13.48 3.58 3.38
CA LEU A 735 14.82 3.15 3.67
C LEU A 735 14.87 1.85 4.49
N THR A 736 13.73 1.30 4.94
CA THR A 736 13.66 0.09 5.81
C THR A 736 14.40 -1.09 5.19
N GLY A 737 14.23 -1.28 3.88
CA GLY A 737 14.86 -2.36 3.13
C GLY A 737 16.17 -1.95 2.44
N ALA A 738 16.66 -0.72 2.64
CA ALA A 738 17.75 -0.18 1.83
C ALA A 738 19.03 -1.00 1.97
N SER A 739 19.32 -1.54 3.16
CA SER A 739 20.51 -2.38 3.41
C SER A 739 20.49 -3.75 2.74
N GLY A 740 19.33 -4.20 2.22
CA GLY A 740 19.24 -5.38 1.37
C GLY A 740 19.54 -5.12 -0.10
N ARG A 741 19.54 -3.85 -0.51
CA ARG A 741 19.68 -3.42 -1.91
C ARG A 741 20.95 -2.62 -2.16
N PHE A 742 21.47 -1.95 -1.13
CA PHE A 742 22.57 -1.00 -1.20
C PHE A 742 23.66 -1.37 -0.19
N SER A 743 24.92 -1.30 -0.62
CA SER A 743 26.06 -1.39 0.29
C SER A 743 26.14 -0.15 1.19
N ALA A 744 26.94 -0.23 2.26
CA ALA A 744 27.21 0.93 3.10
C ALA A 744 27.78 2.12 2.28
N ARG A 745 28.64 1.82 1.29
CA ARG A 745 29.19 2.83 0.39
C ARG A 745 28.10 3.49 -0.46
N ASP A 746 27.18 2.71 -1.03
CA ASP A 746 26.11 3.23 -1.89
C ASP A 746 25.17 4.16 -1.11
N LEU A 747 24.87 3.81 0.15
CA LEU A 747 24.10 4.67 1.06
C LEU A 747 24.82 5.98 1.36
N LEU A 748 26.11 5.92 1.72
CA LEU A 748 26.91 7.12 1.99
C LEU A 748 27.02 8.01 0.74
N GLU A 749 27.18 7.41 -0.43
CA GLU A 749 27.24 8.14 -1.70
C GLU A 749 25.92 8.85 -1.99
N SER A 750 24.78 8.17 -1.80
CA SER A 750 23.45 8.76 -1.98
C SER A 750 23.19 9.93 -1.04
N ILE A 751 23.78 9.91 0.17
CA ILE A 751 23.60 10.96 1.18
C ILE A 751 24.54 12.15 0.95
N VAL A 752 25.80 11.89 0.61
CA VAL A 752 26.82 12.93 0.41
C VAL A 752 26.69 13.56 -0.98
N GLN A 753 26.25 12.79 -1.98
CA GLN A 753 26.15 13.20 -3.39
C GLN A 753 24.77 12.85 -3.98
N PRO A 754 23.67 13.40 -3.44
CA PRO A 754 22.30 13.03 -3.83
C PRO A 754 21.96 13.31 -5.30
N SER A 755 22.65 14.24 -5.96
CA SER A 755 22.46 14.56 -7.39
C SER A 755 23.29 13.69 -8.33
N LYS A 756 24.15 12.79 -7.82
CA LYS A 756 24.98 11.93 -8.67
C LYS A 756 24.15 10.90 -9.44
N THR A 757 23.17 10.31 -8.76
CA THR A 757 22.21 9.37 -9.34
C THR A 757 20.84 9.69 -8.75
N VAL A 758 19.97 10.35 -9.53
CA VAL A 758 18.59 10.60 -9.14
C VAL A 758 17.74 9.47 -9.67
N SER A 759 17.04 8.75 -8.79
CA SER A 759 16.08 7.74 -9.24
C SER A 759 14.94 8.40 -9.99
N ASP A 760 14.59 7.86 -11.15
CA ASP A 760 13.43 8.24 -11.96
C ASP A 760 12.12 8.33 -11.14
N GLN A 761 11.98 7.59 -10.02
CA GLN A 761 10.78 7.66 -9.17
C GLN A 761 10.62 9.01 -8.46
N TYR A 762 11.75 9.64 -8.16
CA TYR A 762 11.87 10.87 -7.40
C TYR A 762 12.42 12.01 -8.27
N GLU A 763 12.58 11.74 -9.57
CA GLU A 763 13.05 12.70 -10.56
C GLU A 763 12.01 13.81 -10.71
N ALA A 764 12.48 15.04 -10.47
CA ALA A 764 11.71 16.22 -10.81
C ALA A 764 11.77 16.45 -12.31
N VAL A 765 10.73 17.05 -12.88
CA VAL A 765 10.78 17.62 -14.23
C VAL A 765 11.02 19.11 -14.14
N THR A 766 11.76 19.63 -15.11
CA THR A 766 11.83 21.06 -15.42
C THR A 766 10.96 21.30 -16.65
N ILE A 767 9.94 22.13 -16.49
CA ILE A 767 8.96 22.49 -17.51
C ILE A 767 9.23 23.93 -17.91
N ALA A 768 9.47 24.15 -19.20
CA ALA A 768 9.42 25.46 -19.83
C ALA A 768 8.04 25.64 -20.50
N THR A 769 7.32 26.67 -20.10
CA THR A 769 6.03 27.01 -20.71
C THR A 769 6.22 27.97 -21.88
N VAL A 770 5.26 28.00 -22.81
CA VAL A 770 5.24 28.95 -23.93
C VAL A 770 5.23 30.43 -23.50
N ASN A 771 4.91 30.70 -22.22
CA ASN A 771 4.94 32.05 -21.64
C ASN A 771 6.31 32.40 -21.02
N GLY A 772 7.28 31.49 -21.04
CA GLY A 772 8.63 31.69 -20.50
C GLY A 772 8.80 31.30 -19.03
N ASP A 773 7.78 30.70 -18.38
CA ASP A 773 7.91 30.24 -17.00
C ASP A 773 8.72 28.93 -16.93
N ILE A 774 9.64 28.85 -15.97
CA ILE A 774 10.36 27.61 -15.63
C ILE A 774 9.82 27.06 -14.32
N ILE A 775 9.23 25.87 -14.38
CA ILE A 775 8.66 25.18 -13.24
C ILE A 775 9.45 23.90 -13.01
N THR A 776 10.11 23.78 -11.86
CA THR A 776 10.81 22.54 -11.47
C THR A 776 10.07 21.87 -10.32
N GLY A 777 9.71 20.62 -10.49
CA GLY A 777 9.02 19.84 -9.46
C GLY A 777 8.62 18.45 -9.94
N ARG A 778 7.97 17.68 -9.07
CA ARG A 778 7.56 16.30 -9.34
C ARG A 778 6.11 16.26 -9.83
N ILE A 779 5.83 15.53 -10.90
CA ILE A 779 4.45 15.28 -11.34
C ILE A 779 3.78 14.38 -10.29
N VAL A 780 2.66 14.83 -9.72
CA VAL A 780 1.89 14.07 -8.70
C VAL A 780 0.50 13.67 -9.17
N ASN A 781 -0.03 14.31 -10.22
CA ASN A 781 -1.30 13.93 -10.81
C ASN A 781 -1.39 14.33 -12.29
N LEU A 782 -2.21 13.60 -13.04
CA LEU A 782 -2.54 13.85 -14.44
C LEU A 782 -4.07 13.83 -14.59
N ASN A 783 -4.66 14.76 -15.32
CA ASN A 783 -6.09 14.72 -15.64
C ASN A 783 -6.36 15.50 -16.92
N GLY A 784 -6.84 14.81 -17.96
CA GLY A 784 -6.98 15.41 -19.29
C GLY A 784 -5.67 16.05 -19.76
N ASP A 785 -5.71 17.36 -20.02
CA ASP A 785 -4.56 18.15 -20.46
C ASP A 785 -3.87 18.91 -19.29
N HIS A 786 -4.13 18.55 -18.03
CA HIS A 786 -3.50 19.17 -16.86
C HIS A 786 -2.48 18.25 -16.17
N LEU A 787 -1.32 18.80 -15.81
CA LEU A 787 -0.32 18.22 -14.90
C LEU A 787 -0.42 18.93 -13.56
N THR A 788 -0.47 18.19 -12.46
CA THR A 788 -0.24 18.76 -11.12
C THR A 788 1.19 18.48 -10.70
N ILE A 789 1.96 19.53 -10.45
CA ILE A 789 3.38 19.49 -10.10
C ILE A 789 3.56 19.89 -8.64
N ASN A 790 4.21 19.06 -7.83
CA ASN A 790 4.69 19.48 -6.53
C ASN A 790 6.07 20.13 -6.68
N VAL A 791 6.16 21.43 -6.38
CA VAL A 791 7.39 22.23 -6.52
C VAL A 791 8.21 22.31 -5.22
N ASN A 792 7.72 21.73 -4.12
CA ASN A 792 8.39 21.73 -2.82
C ASN A 792 8.13 20.41 -2.06
N MET A 793 9.12 19.52 -2.02
CA MET A 793 9.00 18.21 -1.36
C MET A 793 8.82 18.28 0.17
N LEU A 794 9.06 19.44 0.78
CA LEU A 794 8.79 19.69 2.20
C LEU A 794 7.36 20.22 2.44
N ASP A 795 6.61 20.51 1.36
CA ASP A 795 5.22 20.96 1.41
C ASP A 795 4.34 20.11 0.46
N PRO A 796 3.59 19.13 0.98
CA PRO A 796 2.64 18.34 0.19
C PRO A 796 1.64 19.18 -0.60
N ASN A 797 1.32 20.38 -0.11
CA ASN A 797 0.32 21.27 -0.70
C ASN A 797 0.94 22.33 -1.63
N GLY A 798 2.26 22.32 -1.82
CA GLY A 798 2.97 23.18 -2.77
C GLY A 798 2.74 22.75 -4.23
N LEU A 799 1.48 22.63 -4.63
CA LEU A 799 1.05 22.12 -5.92
C LEU A 799 0.80 23.26 -6.92
N VAL A 800 1.34 23.11 -8.12
CA VAL A 800 1.12 24.00 -9.26
C VAL A 800 0.47 23.19 -10.38
N ASN A 801 -0.62 23.71 -10.95
CA ASN A 801 -1.25 23.09 -12.13
C ASN A 801 -0.68 23.70 -13.40
N VAL A 802 -0.21 22.84 -14.30
CA VAL A 802 0.35 23.21 -15.61
C VAL A 802 -0.51 22.61 -16.71
N ASP A 803 -0.92 23.45 -17.67
CA ASP A 803 -1.64 23.03 -18.87
C ASP A 803 -0.64 22.47 -19.90
N ARG A 804 -0.78 21.20 -20.27
CA ARG A 804 0.10 20.48 -21.20
C ARG A 804 0.15 21.12 -22.58
N THR A 805 -0.94 21.75 -23.01
CA THR A 805 -1.00 22.42 -24.32
C THR A 805 -0.13 23.68 -24.38
N LYS A 806 0.32 24.17 -23.21
CA LYS A 806 1.16 25.35 -23.04
C LYS A 806 2.60 25.00 -22.66
N ILE A 807 2.97 23.72 -22.69
CA ILE A 807 4.34 23.27 -22.45
C ILE A 807 5.10 23.35 -23.77
N GLU A 808 6.16 24.16 -23.78
CA GLU A 808 7.12 24.20 -24.89
C GLU A 808 8.08 23.02 -24.78
N GLU A 809 8.62 22.81 -23.57
CA GLU A 809 9.58 21.75 -23.30
C GLU A 809 9.41 21.21 -21.88
N MET A 810 9.58 19.90 -21.71
CA MET A 810 9.65 19.26 -20.41
C MET A 810 10.77 18.22 -20.42
N LYS A 811 11.67 18.32 -19.45
CA LYS A 811 12.85 17.45 -19.32
C LYS A 811 13.05 17.03 -17.87
N PRO A 812 13.65 15.85 -17.63
CA PRO A 812 14.24 15.50 -16.34
C PRO A 812 15.14 16.59 -15.73
N SER A 813 15.05 16.81 -14.42
CA SER A 813 15.96 17.66 -13.65
C SER A 813 17.25 16.91 -13.32
N PRO A 814 18.45 17.46 -13.61
CA PRO A 814 19.72 16.86 -13.22
C PRO A 814 20.05 17.06 -11.73
N VAL A 815 19.25 17.85 -11.00
CA VAL A 815 19.45 18.14 -9.58
C VAL A 815 18.41 17.39 -8.76
N SER A 816 18.88 16.69 -7.72
CA SER A 816 18.03 15.97 -6.78
C SER A 816 17.23 16.92 -5.91
N MET A 817 16.02 16.52 -5.53
CA MET A 817 15.25 17.24 -4.50
C MET A 817 15.72 16.90 -3.06
N MET A 818 16.61 15.92 -2.89
CA MET A 818 17.26 15.62 -1.62
C MET A 818 18.40 16.63 -1.36
N PRO A 819 18.43 17.33 -0.22
CA PRO A 819 19.47 18.33 0.08
C PRO A 819 20.87 17.71 0.22
N GLU A 820 21.89 18.44 -0.21
CA GLU A 820 23.29 18.11 0.09
C GLU A 820 23.64 18.49 1.55
N GLY A 821 24.67 17.84 2.11
CA GLY A 821 25.24 18.22 3.41
C GLY A 821 24.45 17.77 4.64
N LEU A 822 23.57 16.77 4.52
CA LEU A 822 22.76 16.24 5.63
C LEU A 822 23.61 15.72 6.82
N PHE A 823 24.84 15.26 6.55
CA PHE A 823 25.78 14.81 7.59
C PHE A 823 26.60 15.93 8.21
N ASN A 824 26.49 17.17 7.74
CA ASN A 824 27.44 18.22 8.11
C ASN A 824 27.39 18.62 9.59
N THR A 825 26.33 18.24 10.30
CA THR A 825 26.11 18.53 11.72
C THR A 825 26.34 17.32 12.64
N LEU A 826 26.82 16.21 12.07
CA LEU A 826 27.08 14.96 12.78
C LEU A 826 28.59 14.79 13.02
N ASN A 827 28.95 14.37 14.23
CA ASN A 827 30.30 13.88 14.50
C ASN A 827 30.47 12.42 14.06
N GLN A 828 31.70 11.91 14.13
CA GLN A 828 32.04 10.56 13.63
C GLN A 828 31.21 9.44 14.26
N ASP A 829 31.02 9.45 15.58
CA ASP A 829 30.23 8.41 16.27
C ASP A 829 28.74 8.49 15.93
N GLU A 830 28.23 9.71 15.72
CA GLU A 830 26.85 9.92 15.28
C GLU A 830 26.63 9.42 13.85
N VAL A 831 27.57 9.65 12.93
CA VAL A 831 27.49 9.08 11.57
C VAL A 831 27.48 7.55 11.63
N LEU A 832 28.31 6.94 12.47
CA LEU A 832 28.35 5.48 12.63
C LEU A 832 27.05 4.91 13.20
N ASP A 833 26.45 5.56 14.19
CA ASP A 833 25.19 5.11 14.78
C ASP A 833 24.01 5.27 13.82
N LEU A 834 23.93 6.41 13.11
CA LEU A 834 22.89 6.61 12.09
C LEU A 834 23.04 5.61 10.94
N THR A 835 24.25 5.39 10.46
CA THR A 835 24.51 4.43 9.38
C THR A 835 24.20 3.00 9.82
N SER A 836 24.54 2.62 11.06
CA SER A 836 24.20 1.31 11.62
C SER A 836 22.70 1.15 11.82
N TYR A 837 22.02 2.21 12.26
CA TYR A 837 20.57 2.24 12.34
C TYR A 837 19.95 1.95 10.98
N LEU A 838 20.34 2.67 9.92
CA LEU A 838 19.85 2.45 8.54
C LEU A 838 20.20 1.06 7.99
N LEU A 839 21.39 0.54 8.28
CA LEU A 839 21.83 -0.77 7.79
C LEU A 839 21.13 -1.94 8.50
N SER A 840 20.71 -1.75 9.75
CA SER A 840 20.09 -2.79 10.55
C SER A 840 18.63 -3.11 10.19
N ARG A 841 18.00 -2.37 9.27
CA ARG A 841 16.55 -2.48 8.95
C ARG A 841 15.63 -2.23 10.16
N GLY A 842 16.11 -1.51 11.16
CA GLY A 842 15.39 -1.26 12.40
C GLY A 842 15.42 -2.43 13.37
N ASP A 843 16.19 -3.50 13.07
CA ASP A 843 16.36 -4.62 13.98
C ASP A 843 17.31 -4.27 15.12
N ARG A 844 16.72 -4.02 16.30
CA ARG A 844 17.46 -3.77 17.55
C ARG A 844 18.41 -4.92 17.92
N ASN A 845 18.15 -6.15 17.45
CA ASN A 845 18.95 -7.34 17.75
C ASN A 845 20.07 -7.60 16.72
N SER A 846 20.23 -6.72 15.73
CA SER A 846 21.31 -6.79 14.76
C SER A 846 22.68 -6.85 15.42
N GLU A 847 23.62 -7.56 14.81
CA GLU A 847 25.02 -7.65 15.28
C GLU A 847 25.70 -6.29 15.42
N MET A 848 25.19 -5.27 14.70
CA MET A 848 25.70 -3.90 14.76
C MET A 848 25.53 -3.27 16.15
N PHE A 849 24.51 -3.67 16.92
CA PHE A 849 24.22 -3.10 18.24
C PHE A 849 24.62 -4.02 19.40
N ARG A 850 25.05 -5.26 19.11
CA ARG A 850 25.54 -6.16 20.14
C ARG A 850 26.91 -5.65 20.64
N GLN A 851 27.06 -5.48 21.95
CA GLN A 851 28.35 -5.11 22.53
C GLN A 851 29.35 -6.26 22.36
N ALA A 852 30.53 -5.96 21.81
CA ALA A 852 31.66 -6.87 21.83
C ALA A 852 32.17 -6.99 23.27
N GLY A 853 31.71 -7.99 24.03
CA GLY A 853 32.19 -8.18 25.41
C GLY A 853 31.35 -9.01 26.38
N ARG A 854 30.19 -9.56 26.02
CA ARG A 854 29.60 -10.68 26.79
C ARG A 854 29.95 -11.98 26.11
N ALA A 855 31.13 -12.50 26.47
CA ALA A 855 31.44 -13.90 26.27
C ALA A 855 30.31 -14.73 26.88
N ASP A 856 29.88 -15.70 26.09
CA ASP A 856 29.01 -16.81 26.43
C ASP A 856 29.37 -17.36 27.83
N GLN A 857 28.55 -17.05 28.84
CA GLN A 857 28.52 -17.81 30.09
C GLN A 857 27.56 -19.00 29.95
N GLY A 858 27.64 -19.71 28.82
CA GLY A 858 27.27 -21.12 28.73
C GLY A 858 28.34 -21.96 29.41
N GLY A 859 28.44 -21.85 30.74
CA GLY A 859 29.29 -22.73 31.54
C GLY A 859 28.74 -24.15 31.49
N SER A 860 29.38 -25.01 30.70
CA SER A 860 29.18 -26.45 30.71
C SER A 860 29.47 -27.00 32.11
N VAL A 861 28.43 -27.29 32.89
CA VAL A 861 28.58 -28.13 34.09
C VAL A 861 28.76 -29.57 33.61
N LYS A 862 30.02 -29.98 33.42
CA LYS A 862 30.38 -31.39 33.40
C LYS A 862 30.17 -31.94 34.81
N ALA A 863 29.21 -32.84 34.95
CA ALA A 863 29.08 -33.68 36.13
C ALA A 863 30.26 -34.66 36.17
N GLU A 864 31.24 -34.39 37.03
CA GLU A 864 32.21 -35.40 37.46
C GLU A 864 31.61 -36.20 38.61
N SER A 865 31.30 -37.45 38.31
CA SER A 865 31.06 -38.50 39.29
C SER A 865 32.33 -38.76 40.10
N ARG A 866 32.27 -38.58 41.43
CA ARG A 866 33.15 -39.30 42.36
C ARG A 866 32.33 -39.86 43.52
N ALA A 867 32.20 -41.18 43.49
CA ALA A 867 31.84 -42.00 44.63
C ALA A 867 32.92 -41.89 45.72
N ALA A 868 32.51 -41.82 46.99
CA ALA A 868 32.94 -42.74 48.05
C ALA A 868 32.39 -42.33 49.43
N LYS A 869 31.72 -43.31 50.05
CA LYS A 869 31.25 -43.45 51.44
C LYS A 869 29.93 -42.81 51.83
#